data_AF-A0A4U0WKB9-F1
#
_entry.id   AF-A0A4U0WKB9-F1
#
_cell.length_a   1.000
_cell.length_b   1.000
_cell.length_c   1.000
_cell.angle_alpha   90.00
_cell.angle_beta   90.00
_cell.angle_gamma   90.00
#
_symmetry.space_group_name_H-M   'P 1'
#
loop_
_entity.id
_entity.type
_entity.pdbx_description
1 polymer ?
#
loop_
_entity_poly.entity_id
_entity_poly.type
_entity_poly.pdbx_seq_one_letter_code
_entity_poly.pdbx_strand_id
1 'polypeptide(L)'
;MDETKAELNELFAAPSQQLPPEVLGELQSILRLHSISPQELFYKWESYDMKMGGEVKLALQTAWDFKRDIQDVLERETRGKVHAQSTHKRSAATPRAGAVNGGVYGLLDNLTPNTPRHGAVNGSAAKRRADFETPAAKASKSHVASSPGESKTPLMEKETNGTSNATVPFEDRTNAGHIIETLNDHILVPEPPITLPAEPRIKLKANVELAKFSYKPMAMKLSEASEILDDRIDEFISLIQSYHDLPDSAFGNAASQSTSEIVAVGRIASDSSEGKLNAASLVLETSRRTGAGLRVPLHIDAIPSYDLFPGKVVALRGTNTSGDYFAVNEILSLPLLPPAASTPADLDTHNARLRSASESADSEAETESPHTLPLNVIIASGPYTPDTDLSFSALHALLAQALETSADALILTGPFLDTEHPLLASGDFDLPTTSVIPPDRATLHDVFRALISAPINDLARQLPSITIIIVPSIRDAVARHVSWPQDKLNRRELDLPKQCAVVTNPVTLSVNELVVGISSQDVLAQMRQQECVAGAAKREGVLGRLAGLLIEQRHWFPLFPPAPREVLGKEEDGQERLGTGAMVDLSYLKLGEWLNVRPDVMVLPSTLSPFAKVIDSVLAINPGTLSKRRGPGTFARLTVQPRTLTQAERDAGAVVGHDVFERARVDIVRI
;
A
#
# COMPACT_ATOMS: atom_id res chain seq x y z
N MET A 1 -24.93 33.87 39.63
CA MET A 1 -25.74 32.69 39.23
C MET A 1 -27.19 33.06 38.92
N ASP A 2 -27.79 34.08 39.54
CA ASP A 2 -29.16 34.52 39.22
C ASP A 2 -29.27 35.35 37.93
N GLU A 3 -28.29 36.23 37.68
CA GLU A 3 -28.24 37.09 36.48
C GLU A 3 -28.15 36.26 35.18
N THR A 4 -27.29 35.25 35.14
CA THR A 4 -27.17 34.32 34.01
C THR A 4 -28.45 33.52 33.75
N LYS A 5 -29.26 33.26 34.78
CA LYS A 5 -30.56 32.57 34.59
C LYS A 5 -31.58 33.52 33.97
N ALA A 6 -31.59 34.79 34.38
CA ALA A 6 -32.48 35.78 33.80
C ALA A 6 -32.18 35.97 32.30
N GLU A 7 -30.90 36.13 31.94
CA GLU A 7 -30.47 36.28 30.54
C GLU A 7 -30.80 35.05 29.68
N LEU A 8 -30.59 33.83 30.19
CA LEU A 8 -30.95 32.63 29.44
C LEU A 8 -32.47 32.49 29.23
N ASN A 9 -33.29 32.90 30.20
CA ASN A 9 -34.74 32.92 30.02
C ASN A 9 -35.17 34.01 29.03
N GLU A 10 -34.54 35.17 29.04
CA GLU A 10 -34.82 36.25 28.10
C GLU A 10 -34.51 35.85 26.65
N LEU A 11 -33.41 35.14 26.44
CA LEU A 11 -32.96 34.75 25.10
C LEU A 11 -33.68 33.51 24.56
N PHE A 12 -33.91 32.49 25.38
CA PHE A 12 -34.34 31.17 24.89
C PHE A 12 -35.80 30.80 25.24
N ALA A 13 -36.45 31.50 26.18
CA ALA A 13 -37.84 31.19 26.52
C ALA A 13 -38.81 31.95 25.60
N ALA A 14 -40.00 31.38 25.39
CA ALA A 14 -41.09 32.10 24.75
C ALA A 14 -41.54 33.30 25.63
N PRO A 15 -42.15 34.35 25.05
CA PRO A 15 -42.64 35.49 25.82
C PRO A 15 -43.54 35.05 26.98
N SER A 16 -43.25 35.56 28.17
CA SER A 16 -43.98 35.24 29.41
C SER A 16 -43.86 33.79 29.90
N GLN A 17 -42.87 33.03 29.42
CA GLN A 17 -42.54 31.68 29.91
C GLN A 17 -41.12 31.62 30.48
N GLN A 18 -40.86 30.61 31.30
CA GLN A 18 -39.51 30.26 31.75
C GLN A 18 -39.11 28.92 31.12
N LEU A 19 -37.81 28.76 30.89
CA LEU A 19 -37.25 27.49 30.46
C LEU A 19 -37.49 26.41 31.52
N PRO A 20 -37.78 25.15 31.09
CA PRO A 20 -37.77 24.02 32.00
C PRO A 20 -36.44 23.94 32.77
N PRO A 21 -36.46 23.60 34.07
CA PRO A 21 -35.26 23.62 34.91
C PRO A 21 -34.15 22.68 34.40
N GLU A 22 -34.54 21.59 33.74
CA GLU A 22 -33.61 20.62 33.12
C GLU A 22 -32.89 21.22 31.91
N VAL A 23 -33.61 21.97 31.06
CA VAL A 23 -33.04 22.67 29.89
C VAL A 23 -32.15 23.81 30.35
N LEU A 24 -32.61 24.60 31.34
CA LEU A 24 -31.82 25.69 31.93
C LEU A 24 -30.51 25.15 32.52
N GLY A 25 -30.55 24.01 33.22
CA GLY A 25 -29.37 23.35 33.77
C GLY A 25 -28.36 22.93 32.70
N GLU A 26 -28.84 22.43 31.56
CA GLU A 26 -27.97 22.04 30.45
C GLU A 26 -27.31 23.25 29.79
N LEU A 27 -28.07 24.32 29.51
CA LEU A 27 -27.51 25.56 28.95
C LEU A 27 -26.46 26.18 29.88
N GLN A 28 -26.73 26.21 31.19
CA GLN A 28 -25.74 26.65 32.18
C GLN A 28 -24.49 25.76 32.21
N SER A 29 -24.64 24.45 31.99
CA SER A 29 -23.50 23.55 31.85
C SER A 29 -22.67 23.89 30.62
N ILE A 30 -23.28 24.22 29.48
CA ILE A 30 -22.57 24.59 28.25
C ILE A 30 -21.79 25.89 28.46
N LEU A 31 -22.41 26.93 29.03
CA LEU A 31 -21.72 28.19 29.37
C LEU A 31 -20.48 27.95 30.24
N ARG A 32 -20.61 27.10 31.27
CA ARG A 32 -19.50 26.78 32.18
C ARG A 32 -18.40 25.97 31.50
N LEU A 33 -18.75 24.97 30.69
CA LEU A 33 -17.78 24.08 30.04
C LEU A 33 -17.00 24.79 28.93
N HIS A 34 -17.65 25.67 28.18
CA HIS A 34 -17.06 26.33 27.02
C HIS A 34 -16.64 27.78 27.27
N SER A 35 -16.88 28.32 28.47
CA SER A 35 -16.53 29.70 28.86
C SER A 35 -17.06 30.76 27.90
N ILE A 36 -18.30 30.59 27.42
CA ILE A 36 -18.99 31.50 26.49
C ILE A 36 -20.12 32.25 27.20
N SER A 37 -20.55 33.38 26.63
CA SER A 37 -21.65 34.19 27.19
C SER A 37 -23.04 33.64 26.80
N PRO A 38 -24.12 33.97 27.53
CA PRO A 38 -25.50 33.61 27.14
C PRO A 38 -25.86 34.07 25.72
N GLN A 39 -25.42 35.26 25.33
CA GLN A 39 -25.63 35.81 23.99
C GLN A 39 -24.93 34.98 22.90
N GLU A 40 -23.67 34.58 23.14
CA GLU A 40 -22.92 33.76 22.20
C GLU A 40 -23.51 32.34 22.09
N LEU A 41 -23.98 31.79 23.21
CA LEU A 41 -24.69 30.51 23.21
C LEU A 41 -25.99 30.60 22.40
N PHE A 42 -26.71 31.71 22.47
CA PHE A 42 -27.92 31.94 21.68
C PHE A 42 -27.64 31.99 20.18
N TYR A 43 -26.60 32.71 19.74
CA TYR A 43 -26.21 32.71 18.32
C TYR A 43 -25.81 31.32 17.83
N LYS A 44 -25.10 30.55 18.66
CA LYS A 44 -24.78 29.15 18.34
C LYS A 44 -26.05 28.31 18.22
N TRP A 45 -27.05 28.53 19.07
CA TRP A 45 -28.34 27.84 18.98
C TRP A 45 -29.10 28.20 17.70
N GLU A 46 -29.17 29.47 17.31
CA GLU A 46 -29.80 29.89 16.05
C GLU A 46 -29.11 29.23 14.85
N SER A 47 -27.78 29.16 14.86
CA SER A 47 -27.03 28.46 13.80
C SER A 47 -27.32 26.95 13.75
N TYR A 48 -27.50 26.33 14.91
CA TYR A 48 -27.86 24.91 15.03
C TYR A 48 -29.29 24.65 14.56
N ASP A 49 -30.24 25.52 14.92
CA ASP A 49 -31.62 25.43 14.46
C ASP A 49 -31.71 25.55 12.94
N MET A 50 -31.00 26.53 12.34
CA MET A 50 -30.90 26.68 10.89
C MET A 50 -30.33 25.41 10.21
N LYS A 51 -29.28 24.82 10.79
CA LYS A 51 -28.68 23.57 10.29
C LYS A 51 -29.65 22.39 10.32
N MET A 52 -30.58 22.38 11.27
CA MET A 52 -31.55 21.31 11.47
C MET A 52 -32.90 21.57 10.80
N GLY A 53 -33.05 22.68 10.06
CA GLY A 53 -34.24 22.99 9.25
C GLY A 53 -35.12 24.13 9.78
N GLY A 54 -34.70 24.85 10.83
CA GLY A 54 -35.32 26.11 11.30
C GLY A 54 -36.61 25.99 12.10
N GLU A 55 -36.92 24.79 12.60
CA GLU A 55 -38.14 24.53 13.42
C GLU A 55 -37.83 23.70 14.69
N VAL A 56 -36.59 23.69 15.16
CA VAL A 56 -36.18 22.91 16.33
C VAL A 56 -36.67 23.58 17.60
N LYS A 57 -37.56 22.88 18.31
CA LYS A 57 -38.01 23.31 19.64
C LYS A 57 -36.95 22.96 20.69
N LEU A 58 -36.61 23.92 21.54
CA LEU A 58 -35.68 23.72 22.64
C LEU A 58 -36.31 22.88 23.76
N ALA A 59 -36.08 21.56 23.69
CA ALA A 59 -36.37 20.56 24.72
C ALA A 59 -35.07 19.95 25.26
N LEU A 60 -35.16 19.11 26.31
CA LEU A 60 -33.99 18.49 26.93
C LEU A 60 -33.15 17.67 25.93
N GLN A 61 -33.81 16.86 25.10
CA GLN A 61 -33.15 16.03 24.10
C GLN A 61 -32.38 16.89 23.07
N THR A 62 -33.01 17.94 22.56
CA THR A 62 -32.38 18.85 21.59
C THR A 62 -31.29 19.70 22.21
N ALA A 63 -31.36 20.03 23.52
CA ALA A 63 -30.29 20.71 24.24
C ALA A 63 -29.04 19.81 24.37
N TRP A 64 -29.21 18.50 24.55
CA TRP A 64 -28.10 17.53 24.50
C TRP A 64 -27.52 17.38 23.10
N ASP A 65 -28.37 17.30 22.07
CA ASP A 65 -27.90 17.23 20.68
C ASP A 65 -27.15 18.50 20.27
N PHE A 66 -27.64 19.67 20.70
CA PHE A 66 -26.97 20.95 20.52
C PHE A 66 -25.62 21.03 21.25
N LYS A 67 -25.54 20.54 22.49
CA LYS A 67 -24.27 20.44 23.22
C LYS A 67 -23.25 19.56 22.51
N ARG A 68 -23.70 18.42 21.95
CA ARG A 68 -22.85 17.54 21.14
C ARG A 68 -22.34 18.26 19.89
N ASP A 69 -23.20 19.00 19.21
CA ASP A 69 -22.82 19.79 18.03
C ASP A 69 -21.76 20.86 18.35
N ILE A 70 -21.91 21.59 19.46
CA ILE A 70 -20.89 22.53 19.95
C ILE A 70 -19.55 21.82 20.20
N GLN A 71 -19.58 20.63 20.78
CA GLN A 71 -18.38 19.85 21.05
C GLN A 71 -17.71 19.37 19.74
N ASP A 72 -18.49 18.86 18.78
CA ASP A 72 -17.99 18.40 17.49
C ASP A 72 -17.37 19.56 16.67
N VAL A 73 -17.98 20.75 16.71
CA VAL A 73 -17.45 21.95 16.07
C VAL A 73 -16.15 22.39 16.73
N LEU A 74 -16.08 22.37 18.07
CA LEU A 74 -14.87 22.73 18.81
C LEU A 74 -13.72 21.73 18.55
N GLU A 75 -14.02 20.43 18.45
CA GLU A 75 -13.03 19.39 18.11
C GLU A 75 -12.50 19.55 16.69
N ARG A 76 -13.34 19.94 15.73
CA ARG A 76 -12.92 20.29 14.36
C ARG A 76 -12.05 21.56 14.35
N GLU A 77 -12.44 22.60 15.08
CA GLU A 77 -11.66 23.83 15.18
C GLU A 77 -10.32 23.65 15.89
N THR A 78 -10.25 22.83 16.95
CA THR A 78 -8.99 22.55 17.64
C THR A 78 -8.06 21.70 16.79
N ARG A 79 -8.57 20.74 16.01
CA ARG A 79 -7.77 20.05 14.98
C ARG A 79 -7.23 21.02 13.92
N GLY A 80 -7.99 22.05 13.54
CA GLY A 80 -7.54 23.12 12.65
C GLY A 80 -6.53 24.10 13.27
N LYS A 81 -6.71 24.49 14.54
CA LYS A 81 -5.87 25.50 15.24
C LYS A 81 -4.54 24.94 15.76
N VAL A 82 -4.45 23.64 16.09
CA VAL A 82 -3.17 23.00 16.45
C VAL A 82 -2.18 23.02 15.27
N HIS A 83 -2.66 23.09 14.03
CA HIS A 83 -1.83 23.32 12.84
C HIS A 83 -1.43 24.80 12.62
N ALA A 84 -2.25 25.76 13.06
CA ALA A 84 -1.98 27.19 12.88
C ALA A 84 -1.01 27.78 13.92
N GLN A 85 -0.83 27.16 15.09
CA GLN A 85 0.14 27.63 16.11
C GLN A 85 1.59 27.20 15.84
N SER A 86 1.85 26.34 14.84
CA SER A 86 3.20 26.01 14.39
C SER A 86 3.81 27.07 13.46
N THR A 87 3.04 28.04 12.97
CA THR A 87 3.48 28.95 11.89
C THR A 87 3.83 30.38 12.33
N HIS A 88 3.74 30.72 13.62
CA HIS A 88 4.16 32.05 14.09
C HIS A 88 4.91 32.02 15.44
N LYS A 89 6.25 32.00 15.38
CA LYS A 89 7.09 32.70 16.37
C LYS A 89 8.12 33.57 15.68
N ARG A 90 7.89 34.88 15.79
CA ARG A 90 8.77 35.97 15.37
C ARG A 90 10.04 36.01 16.23
N SER A 91 11.15 36.35 15.57
CA SER A 91 12.43 36.67 16.17
C SER A 91 12.35 37.91 17.06
N ALA A 92 12.96 37.86 18.25
CA ALA A 92 13.42 39.04 18.96
C ALA A 92 14.90 38.83 19.31
N ALA A 93 15.69 39.87 19.08
CA ALA A 93 17.15 39.84 19.09
C ALA A 93 17.78 40.40 20.37
N THR A 94 19.04 40.00 20.58
CA THR A 94 20.18 40.64 21.31
C THR A 94 20.28 40.57 22.86
N PRO A 95 21.48 40.70 23.48
CA PRO A 95 22.88 40.80 22.95
C PRO A 95 23.95 39.88 23.62
N ARG A 96 25.19 39.97 23.09
CA ARG A 96 26.46 39.31 23.49
C ARG A 96 27.11 39.82 24.79
N ALA A 97 27.87 38.93 25.46
CA ALA A 97 29.22 39.06 26.09
C ALA A 97 29.32 37.98 27.20
N GLY A 98 30.42 37.32 27.59
CA GLY A 98 31.87 37.37 27.39
C GLY A 98 32.47 36.28 28.30
N ALA A 99 33.71 35.86 28.03
CA ALA A 99 34.39 34.67 28.59
C ALA A 99 34.61 34.64 30.13
N VAL A 100 34.84 33.43 30.69
CA VAL A 100 36.04 32.98 31.47
C VAL A 100 35.75 31.71 32.33
N ASN A 101 36.74 30.80 32.33
CA ASN A 101 36.99 29.54 33.05
C ASN A 101 36.39 29.25 34.45
N GLY A 102 36.22 27.93 34.73
CA GLY A 102 36.59 27.29 36.01
C GLY A 102 35.50 26.44 36.71
N GLY A 103 35.77 25.15 36.97
CA GLY A 103 34.99 24.30 37.90
C GLY A 103 35.07 24.81 39.36
N VAL A 104 34.30 24.35 40.34
CA VAL A 104 34.11 22.98 40.86
C VAL A 104 33.06 23.08 42.00
N TYR A 105 32.18 22.07 42.11
CA TYR A 105 31.39 21.63 43.28
C TYR A 105 30.57 22.63 44.12
N GLY A 106 29.26 22.34 44.17
CA GLY A 106 28.58 22.05 45.43
C GLY A 106 27.77 23.18 46.05
N LEU A 107 26.47 23.25 45.72
CA LEU A 107 25.42 23.45 46.73
C LEU A 107 24.03 23.19 46.16
N LEU A 108 23.28 22.34 46.86
CA LEU A 108 21.81 22.18 46.85
C LEU A 108 21.19 21.24 45.81
N ASP A 109 21.61 19.98 45.94
CA ASP A 109 20.74 18.81 45.91
C ASP A 109 19.79 18.84 47.12
N ASN A 110 18.50 19.01 46.88
CA ASN A 110 17.39 18.72 47.80
C ASN A 110 16.07 18.95 47.06
N LEU A 111 15.39 17.86 46.68
CA LEU A 111 13.94 17.64 46.88
C LEU A 111 13.44 16.46 46.02
N THR A 112 13.67 15.25 46.52
CA THR A 112 12.87 14.06 46.20
C THR A 112 12.32 13.47 47.51
N PRO A 113 11.00 13.26 47.67
CA PRO A 113 10.48 12.53 48.83
C PRO A 113 10.33 11.03 48.55
N ASN A 114 10.94 10.25 49.44
CA ASN A 114 10.91 8.79 49.55
C ASN A 114 9.57 8.24 50.07
N THR A 115 9.29 7.00 49.66
CA THR A 115 8.34 6.03 50.23
C THR A 115 8.68 5.60 51.67
N PRO A 116 7.71 5.14 52.47
CA PRO A 116 7.98 4.25 53.60
C PRO A 116 7.23 2.90 53.52
N ARG A 117 7.89 1.84 54.00
CA ARG A 117 7.29 0.55 54.36
C ARG A 117 7.98 0.00 55.61
N HIS A 118 7.21 -0.40 56.64
CA HIS A 118 7.42 -1.58 57.51
C HIS A 118 6.34 -1.69 58.61
N GLY A 119 5.88 -2.93 58.91
CA GLY A 119 5.35 -3.32 60.22
C GLY A 119 3.91 -3.87 60.29
N ALA A 120 3.75 -5.16 60.62
CA ALA A 120 2.50 -5.92 60.86
C ALA A 120 1.76 -5.49 62.17
N VAL A 121 0.46 -5.75 62.43
CA VAL A 121 -0.19 -7.03 62.78
C VAL A 121 -1.71 -6.77 63.06
N ASN A 122 -2.57 -7.78 62.79
CA ASN A 122 -3.93 -8.09 63.31
C ASN A 122 -5.24 -7.57 62.67
N GLY A 123 -5.99 -8.55 62.08
CA GLY A 123 -7.44 -8.81 62.22
C GLY A 123 -8.43 -7.79 61.62
N SER A 124 -9.54 -8.13 60.96
CA SER A 124 -10.31 -9.37 60.81
C SER A 124 -11.23 -9.21 59.58
N ALA A 125 -11.74 -10.35 59.09
CA ALA A 125 -12.48 -10.50 57.85
C ALA A 125 -13.83 -9.75 57.78
N ALA A 126 -14.13 -9.16 56.61
CA ALA A 126 -15.49 -9.07 56.10
C ALA A 126 -15.48 -9.12 54.56
N LYS A 127 -16.02 -10.22 54.02
CA LYS A 127 -16.35 -10.41 52.60
C LYS A 127 -17.26 -9.26 52.12
N ARG A 128 -16.97 -8.71 50.95
CA ARG A 128 -18.02 -8.29 49.99
C ARG A 128 -17.47 -8.38 48.57
N ARG A 129 -18.28 -9.03 47.72
CA ARG A 129 -18.02 -9.39 46.32
C ARG A 129 -17.88 -8.11 45.49
N ALA A 130 -16.97 -8.13 44.52
CA ALA A 130 -16.94 -7.14 43.45
C ALA A 130 -17.89 -7.61 42.36
N ASP A 131 -19.02 -6.93 42.22
CA ASP A 131 -19.89 -7.05 41.06
C ASP A 131 -19.24 -6.23 39.93
N PHE A 132 -18.69 -6.93 38.94
CA PHE A 132 -18.37 -6.35 37.64
C PHE A 132 -19.66 -6.30 36.83
N GLU A 133 -20.38 -5.17 36.87
CA GLU A 133 -21.41 -4.86 35.89
C GLU A 133 -20.88 -3.80 34.91
N THR A 134 -20.74 -4.22 33.66
CA THR A 134 -20.47 -3.38 32.49
C THR A 134 -21.68 -2.46 32.26
N PRO A 135 -21.51 -1.13 32.07
CA PRO A 135 -22.64 -0.27 31.74
C PRO A 135 -23.16 -0.60 30.33
N ALA A 136 -24.44 -0.94 30.24
CA ALA A 136 -25.16 -1.14 29.00
C ALA A 136 -25.18 0.15 28.15
N ALA A 137 -24.65 0.06 26.92
CA ALA A 137 -24.81 1.11 25.92
C ALA A 137 -26.24 1.08 25.37
N LYS A 138 -26.96 2.20 25.51
CA LYS A 138 -28.22 2.43 24.81
C LYS A 138 -27.92 2.56 23.32
N ALA A 139 -28.49 1.63 22.54
CA ALA A 139 -28.43 1.58 21.10
C ALA A 139 -29.25 2.73 20.47
N SER A 140 -28.67 3.42 19.47
CA SER A 140 -29.42 3.97 18.35
C SER A 140 -28.51 4.20 17.15
N LYS A 141 -28.34 3.15 16.34
CA LYS A 141 -28.33 3.17 14.87
C LYS A 141 -28.33 1.69 14.48
N SER A 142 -29.44 1.26 13.91
CA SER A 142 -29.71 -0.13 13.51
C SER A 142 -28.68 -0.61 12.49
N HIS A 143 -27.66 -1.36 12.95
CA HIS A 143 -26.95 -2.29 12.10
C HIS A 143 -27.80 -3.57 12.00
N VAL A 144 -28.20 -3.94 10.79
CA VAL A 144 -28.84 -5.23 10.52
C VAL A 144 -27.74 -6.29 10.49
N ALA A 145 -27.33 -6.73 11.68
CA ALA A 145 -26.52 -7.91 11.91
C ALA A 145 -26.95 -8.50 13.26
N SER A 146 -28.07 -9.23 13.24
CA SER A 146 -28.50 -10.11 14.32
C SER A 146 -29.26 -11.27 13.68
N SER A 147 -28.80 -12.49 13.91
CA SER A 147 -29.23 -13.75 13.28
C SER A 147 -30.69 -14.14 13.60
N PRO A 148 -31.19 -15.27 13.06
CA PRO A 148 -31.97 -15.40 11.83
C PRO A 148 -33.47 -15.52 12.10
N GLY A 149 -34.28 -14.67 11.46
CA GLY A 149 -35.74 -14.77 11.50
C GLY A 149 -36.28 -15.28 10.17
N GLU A 150 -36.82 -16.51 10.17
CA GLU A 150 -37.60 -17.06 9.06
C GLU A 150 -38.65 -16.06 8.56
N SER A 151 -38.46 -15.55 7.35
CA SER A 151 -39.56 -14.97 6.56
C SER A 151 -39.24 -15.12 5.08
N LYS A 152 -39.83 -16.16 4.48
CA LYS A 152 -39.92 -16.32 3.04
C LYS A 152 -40.89 -15.26 2.50
N THR A 153 -40.37 -14.27 1.78
CA THR A 153 -41.18 -13.51 0.82
C THR A 153 -40.40 -13.30 -0.48
N PRO A 154 -40.98 -13.59 -1.65
CA PRO A 154 -40.28 -13.52 -2.93
C PRO A 154 -40.17 -12.08 -3.43
N LEU A 155 -38.99 -11.69 -3.91
CA LEU A 155 -38.79 -10.43 -4.62
C LEU A 155 -39.39 -10.54 -6.02
N MET A 156 -40.39 -9.69 -6.29
CA MET A 156 -40.94 -9.45 -7.63
C MET A 156 -39.93 -8.67 -8.48
N GLU A 157 -39.53 -9.26 -9.60
CA GLU A 157 -38.75 -8.60 -10.65
C GLU A 157 -39.56 -7.45 -11.27
N LYS A 158 -38.96 -6.25 -11.30
CA LYS A 158 -39.53 -5.09 -11.98
C LYS A 158 -38.87 -4.97 -13.35
N GLU A 159 -39.56 -5.45 -14.38
CA GLU A 159 -39.22 -5.24 -15.77
C GLU A 159 -39.11 -3.74 -16.06
N THR A 160 -37.91 -3.28 -16.39
CA THR A 160 -37.69 -2.02 -17.08
C THR A 160 -36.69 -2.25 -18.21
N ASN A 161 -37.11 -1.90 -19.42
CA ASN A 161 -36.38 -2.12 -20.67
C ASN A 161 -35.08 -1.30 -20.73
N GLY A 162 -33.94 -1.99 -20.94
CA GLY A 162 -32.69 -1.41 -21.42
C GLY A 162 -31.45 -1.82 -20.62
N THR A 163 -30.74 -2.84 -21.12
CA THR A 163 -29.49 -3.46 -20.59
C THR A 163 -29.62 -4.13 -19.22
N SER A 164 -30.00 -5.41 -19.26
CA SER A 164 -29.91 -6.34 -18.13
C SER A 164 -28.49 -6.40 -17.54
N ASN A 165 -28.35 -6.04 -16.27
CA ASN A 165 -27.21 -6.36 -15.39
C ASN A 165 -27.13 -7.88 -15.11
N ALA A 166 -27.16 -8.72 -16.14
CA ALA A 166 -26.98 -10.15 -15.99
C ALA A 166 -25.48 -10.46 -15.94
N THR A 167 -24.97 -10.91 -14.78
CA THR A 167 -23.64 -11.51 -14.69
C THR A 167 -23.66 -12.79 -15.53
N VAL A 168 -22.88 -12.84 -16.60
CA VAL A 168 -22.70 -14.07 -17.39
C VAL A 168 -21.94 -15.07 -16.51
N PRO A 169 -22.42 -16.32 -16.35
CA PRO A 169 -21.69 -17.36 -15.64
C PRO A 169 -20.27 -17.49 -16.18
N PHE A 170 -19.28 -17.75 -15.30
CA PHE A 170 -17.86 -17.81 -15.70
C PHE A 170 -17.63 -18.79 -16.87
N GLU A 171 -18.31 -19.93 -16.85
CA GLU A 171 -18.21 -20.97 -17.90
C GLU A 171 -18.73 -20.51 -19.27
N ASP A 172 -19.65 -19.55 -19.31
CA ASP A 172 -20.28 -19.06 -20.55
C ASP A 172 -19.46 -17.94 -21.23
N ARG A 173 -18.26 -17.62 -20.73
CA ARG A 173 -17.39 -16.60 -21.32
C ARG A 173 -16.91 -17.02 -22.72
N THR A 174 -16.92 -16.10 -23.66
CA THR A 174 -16.60 -16.37 -25.07
C THR A 174 -15.15 -16.06 -25.46
N ASN A 175 -14.40 -15.43 -24.57
CA ASN A 175 -13.08 -14.86 -24.85
C ASN A 175 -11.96 -15.47 -23.99
N ALA A 176 -12.19 -16.67 -23.46
CA ALA A 176 -11.17 -17.46 -22.78
C ALA A 176 -9.94 -17.66 -23.68
N GLY A 177 -8.74 -17.47 -23.14
CA GLY A 177 -7.49 -17.65 -23.90
C GLY A 177 -7.18 -16.53 -24.91
N HIS A 178 -8.06 -15.53 -25.06
CA HIS A 178 -7.82 -14.42 -25.98
C HIS A 178 -6.66 -13.55 -25.47
N ILE A 179 -5.64 -13.38 -26.30
CA ILE A 179 -4.46 -12.54 -26.02
C ILE A 179 -4.82 -11.08 -26.27
N ILE A 180 -4.71 -10.24 -25.24
CA ILE A 180 -5.00 -8.80 -25.30
C ILE A 180 -3.78 -8.01 -25.77
N GLU A 181 -2.60 -8.42 -25.30
CA GLU A 181 -1.34 -7.75 -25.58
C GLU A 181 -0.24 -8.80 -25.67
N THR A 182 0.66 -8.66 -26.66
CA THR A 182 1.87 -9.44 -26.78
C THR A 182 3.07 -8.50 -26.85
N LEU A 183 4.06 -8.73 -26.00
CA LEU A 183 5.40 -8.15 -26.10
C LEU A 183 6.35 -9.22 -26.67
N ASN A 184 7.19 -8.83 -27.62
CA ASN A 184 8.15 -9.69 -28.31
C ASN A 184 7.50 -10.91 -29.00
N ASP A 185 6.60 -10.62 -29.93
CA ASP A 185 5.85 -11.61 -30.72
C ASP A 185 6.74 -12.51 -31.61
N HIS A 186 7.93 -12.03 -31.98
CA HIS A 186 8.94 -12.77 -32.72
C HIS A 186 9.50 -13.98 -31.97
N ILE A 187 9.39 -14.02 -30.63
CA ILE A 187 9.73 -15.20 -29.83
C ILE A 187 8.54 -16.14 -29.87
N LEU A 188 8.78 -17.39 -30.30
CA LEU A 188 7.73 -18.39 -30.38
C LEU A 188 7.37 -18.92 -28.99
N VAL A 189 6.08 -19.18 -28.79
CA VAL A 189 5.58 -19.86 -27.60
C VAL A 189 5.99 -21.34 -27.70
N PRO A 190 6.70 -21.91 -26.72
CA PRO A 190 7.11 -23.30 -26.76
C PRO A 190 5.90 -24.22 -26.69
N GLU A 191 5.95 -25.34 -27.43
CA GLU A 191 4.99 -26.43 -27.25
C GLU A 191 5.22 -27.14 -25.91
N PRO A 192 4.17 -27.62 -25.22
CA PRO A 192 4.34 -28.40 -24.00
C PRO A 192 5.24 -29.62 -24.26
N PRO A 193 6.20 -29.92 -23.37
CA PRO A 193 7.12 -31.03 -23.57
C PRO A 193 6.36 -32.36 -23.54
N ILE A 194 6.70 -33.27 -24.47
CA ILE A 194 6.10 -34.61 -24.57
C ILE A 194 6.29 -35.40 -23.27
N THR A 195 7.44 -35.21 -22.62
CA THR A 195 7.76 -35.81 -21.32
C THR A 195 8.05 -34.71 -20.31
N LEU A 196 7.34 -34.73 -19.18
CA LEU A 196 7.55 -33.77 -18.10
C LEU A 196 8.96 -33.92 -17.50
N PRO A 197 9.63 -32.81 -17.14
CA PRO A 197 10.91 -32.87 -16.44
C PRO A 197 10.80 -33.66 -15.13
N ALA A 198 11.78 -34.53 -14.87
CA ALA A 198 11.83 -35.31 -13.62
C ALA A 198 12.09 -34.43 -12.38
N GLU A 199 12.80 -33.32 -12.57
CA GLU A 199 13.11 -32.34 -11.52
C GLU A 199 12.67 -30.93 -11.94
N PRO A 200 12.39 -30.03 -10.98
CA PRO A 200 12.15 -28.62 -11.27
C PRO A 200 13.34 -27.98 -12.00
N ARG A 201 13.05 -27.31 -13.13
CA ARG A 201 14.05 -26.59 -13.94
C ARG A 201 14.47 -25.24 -13.34
N ILE A 202 13.75 -24.79 -12.31
CA ILE A 202 13.95 -23.52 -11.63
C ILE A 202 14.64 -23.73 -10.29
N LYS A 203 15.70 -22.95 -10.06
CA LYS A 203 16.31 -22.76 -8.75
C LYS A 203 15.95 -21.37 -8.22
N LEU A 204 15.27 -21.33 -7.08
CA LEU A 204 14.92 -20.08 -6.40
C LEU A 204 15.99 -19.68 -5.38
N LYS A 205 16.31 -18.39 -5.34
CA LYS A 205 17.12 -17.77 -4.27
C LYS A 205 16.52 -16.41 -3.91
N ALA A 206 16.20 -16.19 -2.64
CA ALA A 206 15.80 -14.87 -2.18
C ALA A 206 17.00 -13.91 -2.16
N ASN A 207 16.82 -12.72 -2.75
CA ASN A 207 17.81 -11.64 -2.76
C ASN A 207 17.54 -10.60 -1.65
N VAL A 208 16.65 -10.93 -0.71
CA VAL A 208 16.28 -10.12 0.44
C VAL A 208 16.41 -10.93 1.72
N GLU A 209 16.65 -10.26 2.84
CA GLU A 209 16.70 -10.88 4.15
C GLU A 209 15.28 -11.13 4.69
N LEU A 210 14.68 -12.26 4.31
CA LEU A 210 13.30 -12.62 4.66
C LEU A 210 13.01 -12.55 6.17
N ALA A 211 14.01 -12.75 7.03
CA ALA A 211 13.84 -12.69 8.48
C ALA A 211 13.54 -11.27 9.00
N LYS A 212 13.96 -10.21 8.28
CA LYS A 212 13.68 -8.82 8.67
C LYS A 212 12.20 -8.46 8.53
N PHE A 213 11.43 -9.21 7.73
CA PHE A 213 10.00 -8.99 7.54
C PHE A 213 9.14 -9.52 8.70
N SER A 214 9.67 -10.38 9.58
CA SER A 214 8.96 -10.92 10.75
C SER A 214 8.86 -9.92 11.91
N TYR A 215 8.74 -8.63 11.62
CA TYR A 215 8.56 -7.59 12.62
C TYR A 215 7.14 -7.61 13.20
N LYS A 216 6.93 -6.86 14.28
CA LYS A 216 5.62 -6.77 14.94
C LYS A 216 4.87 -5.55 14.43
N PRO A 217 3.78 -5.72 13.65
CA PRO A 217 2.98 -4.60 13.20
C PRO A 217 2.12 -4.04 14.36
N MET A 218 1.35 -2.99 14.08
CA MET A 218 0.39 -2.33 14.99
C MET A 218 0.99 -1.40 16.06
N ALA A 219 2.29 -1.09 15.99
CA ALA A 219 2.90 -0.04 16.78
C ALA A 219 3.96 0.69 15.95
N MET A 220 3.72 1.97 15.65
CA MET A 220 4.66 2.82 14.90
C MET A 220 5.03 4.02 15.75
N LYS A 221 6.33 4.21 16.03
CA LYS A 221 6.81 5.41 16.72
C LYS A 221 7.08 6.49 15.70
N LEU A 222 6.50 7.68 15.91
CA LEU A 222 6.69 8.82 15.01
C LEU A 222 8.15 9.22 14.87
N SER A 223 8.95 9.10 15.93
CA SER A 223 10.39 9.39 15.89
C SER A 223 11.13 8.47 14.89
N GLU A 224 10.88 7.16 14.96
CA GLU A 224 11.50 6.17 14.06
C GLU A 224 11.00 6.33 12.63
N ALA A 225 9.69 6.46 12.44
CA ALA A 225 9.10 6.70 11.11
C ALA A 225 9.69 7.96 10.46
N SER A 226 9.82 9.04 11.22
CA SER A 226 10.38 10.29 10.72
C SER A 226 11.88 10.22 10.40
N GLU A 227 12.64 9.37 11.10
CA GLU A 227 14.05 9.12 10.84
C GLU A 227 14.23 8.34 9.53
N ILE A 228 13.44 7.28 9.31
CA ILE A 228 13.48 6.51 8.06
C ILE A 228 13.18 7.38 6.83
N LEU A 229 12.22 8.30 6.96
CA LEU A 229 11.88 9.23 5.88
C LEU A 229 12.98 10.27 5.61
N ASP A 230 13.70 10.70 6.65
CA ASP A 230 14.79 11.68 6.57
C ASP A 230 16.06 11.04 5.98
N ASP A 231 16.42 9.85 6.47
CA ASP A 231 17.52 9.00 5.97
C ASP A 231 17.45 8.85 4.46
N ARG A 232 16.26 8.56 3.93
CA ARG A 232 16.06 8.37 2.50
C ARG A 232 16.43 9.61 1.68
N ILE A 233 16.15 10.82 2.17
CA ILE A 233 16.56 12.06 1.48
C ILE A 233 18.08 12.20 1.52
N ASP A 234 18.72 11.93 2.66
CA ASP A 234 20.17 12.01 2.84
C ASP A 234 20.95 10.97 2.02
N GLU A 235 20.41 9.77 1.86
CA GLU A 235 20.94 8.73 0.97
C GLU A 235 20.91 9.20 -0.49
N PHE A 236 19.79 9.80 -0.94
CA PHE A 236 19.70 10.35 -2.29
C PHE A 236 20.63 11.55 -2.53
N ILE A 237 20.85 12.41 -1.53
CA ILE A 237 21.86 13.49 -1.63
C ILE A 237 23.22 12.90 -2.00
N SER A 238 23.64 11.86 -1.28
CA SER A 238 24.93 11.20 -1.51
C SER A 238 25.01 10.55 -2.91
N LEU A 239 23.90 9.95 -3.36
CA LEU A 239 23.80 9.36 -4.70
C LEU A 239 23.93 10.42 -5.80
N ILE A 240 23.16 11.51 -5.69
CA ILE A 240 23.15 12.61 -6.67
C ILE A 240 24.52 13.29 -6.74
N GLN A 241 25.15 13.50 -5.57
CA GLN A 241 26.48 14.06 -5.48
C GLN A 241 27.50 13.24 -6.28
N SER A 242 27.55 11.92 -6.02
CA SER A 242 28.49 11.03 -6.70
C SER A 242 28.21 10.88 -8.19
N TYR A 243 26.94 10.89 -8.60
CA TYR A 243 26.53 10.68 -9.99
C TYR A 243 26.80 11.89 -10.88
N HIS A 244 26.62 13.11 -10.35
CA HIS A 244 26.83 14.36 -11.09
C HIS A 244 28.19 15.03 -10.82
N ASP A 245 29.08 14.39 -10.06
CA ASP A 245 30.38 14.92 -9.63
C ASP A 245 30.29 16.34 -9.04
N LEU A 246 29.30 16.54 -8.16
CA LEU A 246 29.03 17.84 -7.55
C LEU A 246 29.82 18.01 -6.24
N PRO A 247 30.41 19.19 -5.98
CA PRO A 247 31.02 19.47 -4.69
C PRO A 247 29.96 19.60 -3.59
N ASP A 248 30.33 19.32 -2.34
CA ASP A 248 29.43 19.50 -1.17
C ASP A 248 28.80 20.90 -1.13
N SER A 249 29.55 21.92 -1.53
CA SER A 249 29.12 23.32 -1.55
C SER A 249 28.04 23.63 -2.59
N ALA A 250 27.79 22.73 -3.55
CA ALA A 250 26.69 22.89 -4.50
C ALA A 250 25.33 22.61 -3.85
N PHE A 251 25.30 21.83 -2.76
CA PHE A 251 24.08 21.49 -2.05
C PHE A 251 23.72 22.57 -1.03
N GLY A 252 22.44 22.93 -0.95
CA GLY A 252 21.98 24.01 -0.08
C GLY A 252 20.57 23.84 0.45
N ASN A 253 20.20 24.74 1.35
CA ASN A 253 18.87 24.80 1.93
C ASN A 253 17.93 25.60 1.02
N ALA A 254 16.99 24.93 0.35
CA ALA A 254 15.99 25.58 -0.50
C ALA A 254 15.08 26.58 0.25
N ALA A 255 14.93 26.46 1.57
CA ALA A 255 14.14 27.39 2.38
C ALA A 255 14.91 28.66 2.78
N SER A 256 16.23 28.71 2.57
CA SER A 256 17.04 29.88 2.92
C SER A 256 17.03 30.90 1.78
N GLN A 257 16.76 32.16 2.12
CA GLN A 257 16.82 33.26 1.16
C GLN A 257 18.27 33.45 0.66
N SER A 258 18.49 33.29 -0.64
CA SER A 258 19.77 33.50 -1.29
C SER A 258 19.60 33.83 -2.78
N THR A 259 20.52 34.61 -3.31
CA THR A 259 20.67 34.87 -4.75
C THR A 259 21.55 33.83 -5.45
N SER A 260 22.26 32.99 -4.69
CA SER A 260 23.08 31.90 -5.23
C SER A 260 22.20 30.75 -5.70
N GLU A 261 22.48 30.24 -6.89
CA GLU A 261 21.89 28.98 -7.35
C GLU A 261 22.48 27.80 -6.57
N ILE A 262 21.61 26.91 -6.11
CA ILE A 262 21.96 25.73 -5.33
C ILE A 262 21.27 24.49 -5.88
N VAL A 263 21.77 23.31 -5.49
CA VAL A 263 21.08 22.03 -5.65
C VAL A 263 20.40 21.68 -4.34
N ALA A 264 19.09 21.52 -4.37
CA ALA A 264 18.28 21.09 -3.26
C ALA A 264 17.72 19.70 -3.53
N VAL A 265 17.93 18.79 -2.59
CA VAL A 265 17.36 17.44 -2.64
C VAL A 265 16.31 17.32 -1.56
N GLY A 266 15.17 16.78 -1.93
CA GLY A 266 14.06 16.66 -1.00
C GLY A 266 12.95 15.80 -1.56
N ARG A 267 11.93 15.64 -0.74
CA ARG A 267 10.72 14.89 -1.07
C ARG A 267 9.62 15.83 -1.54
N ILE A 268 8.96 15.50 -2.63
CA ILE A 268 7.75 16.19 -3.07
C ILE A 268 6.62 15.93 -2.07
N ALA A 269 5.99 16.99 -1.61
CA ALA A 269 4.78 16.95 -0.80
C ALA A 269 3.77 18.00 -1.30
N SER A 270 2.62 18.05 -0.62
CA SER A 270 1.57 19.03 -0.85
C SER A 270 1.51 20.01 0.33
N ASP A 271 1.29 21.29 0.07
CA ASP A 271 0.93 22.29 1.11
C ASP A 271 -0.55 22.22 1.50
N SER A 272 -1.40 21.65 0.63
CA SER A 272 -2.79 21.33 0.93
C SER A 272 -2.91 19.96 1.61
N SER A 273 -3.71 19.90 2.67
CA SER A 273 -4.10 18.65 3.33
C SER A 273 -5.16 17.85 2.58
N GLU A 274 -5.82 18.47 1.59
CA GLU A 274 -6.91 17.86 0.83
C GLU A 274 -6.69 18.01 -0.69
N GLY A 275 -7.21 17.04 -1.43
CA GLY A 275 -7.20 17.06 -2.89
C GLY A 275 -5.96 16.46 -3.55
N LYS A 276 -6.00 16.42 -4.87
CA LYS A 276 -4.92 15.87 -5.71
C LYS A 276 -3.77 16.88 -5.85
N LEU A 277 -2.53 16.37 -5.82
CA LEU A 277 -1.34 17.17 -6.08
C LEU A 277 -1.44 17.91 -7.41
N ASN A 278 -1.19 19.22 -7.39
CA ASN A 278 -1.19 20.07 -8.57
C ASN A 278 0.00 21.03 -8.52
N ALA A 279 0.29 21.73 -9.62
CA ALA A 279 1.49 22.56 -9.73
C ALA A 279 1.56 23.70 -8.69
N ALA A 280 0.41 24.25 -8.29
CA ALA A 280 0.34 25.34 -7.34
C ALA A 280 0.53 24.89 -5.89
N SER A 281 0.27 23.61 -5.59
CA SER A 281 0.37 23.04 -4.24
C SER A 281 1.69 22.29 -3.99
N LEU A 282 2.66 22.38 -4.91
CA LEU A 282 3.92 21.66 -4.81
C LEU A 282 4.83 22.29 -3.77
N VAL A 283 5.28 21.47 -2.82
CA VAL A 283 6.35 21.84 -1.89
C VAL A 283 7.46 20.80 -1.91
N LEU A 284 8.68 21.27 -1.66
CA LEU A 284 9.85 20.44 -1.39
C LEU A 284 10.07 20.35 0.12
N GLU A 285 9.98 19.14 0.66
CA GLU A 285 10.39 18.84 2.03
C GLU A 285 11.87 18.43 2.04
N THR A 286 12.69 19.22 2.71
CA THR A 286 14.15 19.00 2.80
C THR A 286 14.52 18.07 3.96
N SER A 287 15.73 17.49 3.96
CA SER A 287 16.20 16.71 5.11
C SER A 287 16.44 17.61 6.33
N ARG A 288 16.44 17.03 7.54
CA ARG A 288 16.79 17.74 8.78
C ARG A 288 18.18 18.33 8.72
N ARG A 289 19.11 17.58 8.14
CA ARG A 289 20.53 17.96 8.02
C ARG A 289 20.73 19.15 7.09
N THR A 290 20.03 19.19 5.96
CA THR A 290 20.25 20.21 4.91
C THR A 290 19.32 21.42 5.03
N GLY A 291 18.06 21.23 5.42
CA GLY A 291 17.06 22.29 5.48
C GLY A 291 16.13 22.24 6.69
N ALA A 292 16.58 21.61 7.80
CA ALA A 292 15.85 21.53 9.06
C ALA A 292 14.45 20.89 8.96
N GLY A 293 14.20 20.07 7.94
CA GLY A 293 12.90 19.45 7.72
C GLY A 293 11.83 20.43 7.21
N LEU A 294 12.22 21.62 6.76
CA LEU A 294 11.30 22.64 6.28
C LEU A 294 10.72 22.25 4.92
N ARG A 295 9.46 22.65 4.71
CA ARG A 295 8.77 22.60 3.43
C ARG A 295 8.82 23.96 2.78
N VAL A 296 9.26 24.02 1.53
CA VAL A 296 9.32 25.25 0.73
C VAL A 296 8.47 25.10 -0.54
N PRO A 297 7.58 26.05 -0.86
CA PRO A 297 6.86 26.08 -2.14
C PRO A 297 7.78 26.04 -3.35
N LEU A 298 7.37 25.31 -4.38
CA LEU A 298 8.11 25.20 -5.64
C LEU A 298 7.45 26.01 -6.74
N HIS A 299 8.24 26.85 -7.43
CA HIS A 299 7.87 27.42 -8.71
C HIS A 299 8.59 26.66 -9.83
N ILE A 300 7.82 25.95 -10.64
CA ILE A 300 8.31 25.08 -11.72
C ILE A 300 7.96 25.60 -13.11
N ASP A 301 7.64 26.89 -13.24
CA ASP A 301 7.22 27.52 -14.49
C ASP A 301 8.29 27.43 -15.60
N ALA A 302 9.57 27.36 -15.21
CA ALA A 302 10.69 27.17 -16.14
C ALA A 302 10.88 25.71 -16.60
N ILE A 303 10.19 24.75 -15.97
CA ILE A 303 10.36 23.33 -16.26
C ILE A 303 9.34 22.89 -17.32
N PRO A 304 9.79 22.53 -18.54
CA PRO A 304 8.88 22.25 -19.65
C PRO A 304 8.16 20.91 -19.52
N SER A 305 8.70 19.97 -18.73
CA SER A 305 8.18 18.61 -18.57
C SER A 305 8.56 18.06 -17.21
N TYR A 306 7.59 17.48 -16.50
CA TYR A 306 7.80 16.88 -15.19
C TYR A 306 6.71 15.85 -14.87
N ASP A 307 7.05 14.88 -14.01
CA ASP A 307 6.19 13.82 -13.51
C ASP A 307 6.41 13.59 -12.01
N LEU A 308 5.71 14.39 -11.21
CA LEU A 308 5.86 14.43 -9.76
C LEU A 308 4.71 13.69 -9.09
N PHE A 309 4.97 13.13 -7.90
CA PHE A 309 3.94 12.57 -7.03
C PHE A 309 4.38 12.72 -5.56
N PRO A 310 3.45 12.72 -4.59
CA PRO A 310 3.81 12.83 -3.18
C PRO A 310 4.73 11.69 -2.75
N GLY A 311 5.87 11.99 -2.13
CA GLY A 311 6.86 10.98 -1.77
C GLY A 311 8.03 10.86 -2.72
N LYS A 312 7.92 11.33 -3.97
CA LYS A 312 9.02 11.33 -4.95
C LYS A 312 10.20 12.12 -4.38
N VAL A 313 11.36 11.49 -4.24
CA VAL A 313 12.61 12.18 -3.95
C VAL A 313 13.12 12.80 -5.25
N VAL A 314 13.43 14.09 -5.23
CA VAL A 314 13.86 14.86 -6.40
C VAL A 314 15.11 15.67 -6.08
N ALA A 315 15.85 15.99 -7.13
CA ALA A 315 17.03 16.83 -7.11
C ALA A 315 16.77 18.07 -7.96
N LEU A 316 16.69 19.25 -7.34
CA LEU A 316 16.27 20.48 -8.01
C LEU A 316 17.41 21.49 -7.96
N ARG A 317 17.79 22.03 -9.11
CA ARG A 317 18.69 23.18 -9.21
C ARG A 317 17.87 24.46 -9.34
N GLY A 318 18.16 25.46 -8.53
CA GLY A 318 17.37 26.69 -8.50
C GLY A 318 17.80 27.70 -7.45
N THR A 319 16.96 28.72 -7.26
CA THR A 319 17.22 29.86 -6.36
C THR A 319 15.99 30.21 -5.53
N ASN A 320 16.20 30.69 -4.30
CA ASN A 320 15.15 31.27 -3.45
C ASN A 320 15.51 32.72 -3.10
N THR A 321 15.22 33.66 -4.00
CA THR A 321 15.59 35.08 -3.79
C THR A 321 14.62 35.81 -2.85
N SER A 322 13.37 35.40 -2.79
CA SER A 322 12.31 36.05 -1.98
C SER A 322 12.31 35.59 -0.53
N GLY A 323 12.74 34.35 -0.27
CA GLY A 323 12.51 33.62 0.98
C GLY A 323 11.21 32.81 0.98
N ASP A 324 10.30 33.08 0.04
CA ASP A 324 8.93 32.53 0.06
C ASP A 324 8.80 31.24 -0.77
N TYR A 325 9.63 31.06 -1.80
CA TYR A 325 9.55 29.92 -2.72
C TYR A 325 10.90 29.61 -3.37
N PHE A 326 11.06 28.37 -3.80
CA PHE A 326 12.23 27.92 -4.57
C PHE A 326 11.87 27.90 -6.07
N ALA A 327 12.49 28.79 -6.84
CA ALA A 327 12.37 28.84 -8.29
C ALA A 327 13.26 27.76 -8.90
N VAL A 328 12.64 26.76 -9.54
CA VAL A 328 13.33 25.60 -10.10
C VAL A 328 13.74 25.90 -11.53
N ASN A 329 15.04 25.79 -11.82
CA ASN A 329 15.62 25.96 -13.16
C ASN A 329 15.82 24.63 -13.87
N GLU A 330 16.16 23.58 -13.13
CA GLU A 330 16.47 22.25 -13.66
C GLU A 330 16.10 21.15 -12.65
N ILE A 331 15.58 20.03 -13.16
CA ILE A 331 15.42 18.78 -12.40
C ILE A 331 16.58 17.87 -12.79
N LEU A 332 17.48 17.57 -11.85
CA LEU A 332 18.61 16.68 -12.10
C LEU A 332 18.13 15.23 -12.13
N SER A 333 18.61 14.46 -13.11
CA SER A 333 18.28 13.04 -13.23
C SER A 333 18.83 12.23 -12.06
N LEU A 334 18.01 11.33 -11.51
CA LEU A 334 18.47 10.41 -10.47
C LEU A 334 19.26 9.23 -11.08
N PRO A 335 20.34 8.77 -10.44
CA PRO A 335 21.07 7.61 -10.92
C PRO A 335 20.20 6.35 -10.84
N LEU A 336 20.15 5.56 -11.91
CA LEU A 336 19.53 4.24 -11.90
C LEU A 336 20.46 3.21 -11.25
N LEU A 337 19.90 2.15 -10.67
CA LEU A 337 20.69 0.98 -10.30
C LEU A 337 21.21 0.25 -11.55
N PRO A 338 22.38 -0.40 -11.47
CA PRO A 338 22.89 -1.20 -12.59
C PRO A 338 21.94 -2.37 -12.90
N PRO A 339 21.91 -2.83 -14.17
CA PRO A 339 21.15 -4.03 -14.55
C PRO A 339 21.69 -5.27 -13.84
N ALA A 340 20.85 -6.29 -13.69
CA ALA A 340 21.27 -7.58 -13.17
C ALA A 340 22.21 -8.29 -14.16
N ALA A 341 23.26 -8.90 -13.62
CA ALA A 341 24.30 -9.57 -14.38
C ALA A 341 24.86 -10.77 -13.61
N SER A 342 25.35 -11.76 -14.35
CA SER A 342 25.91 -13.00 -13.80
C SER A 342 27.20 -13.37 -14.53
N THR A 343 28.03 -14.22 -13.91
CA THR A 343 29.23 -14.73 -14.59
C THR A 343 28.85 -15.72 -15.69
N PRO A 344 29.69 -15.90 -16.73
CA PRO A 344 29.48 -16.92 -17.74
C PRO A 344 29.28 -18.34 -17.16
N ALA A 345 30.02 -18.68 -16.11
CA ALA A 345 29.93 -19.98 -15.44
C ALA A 345 28.58 -20.19 -14.73
N ASP A 346 28.04 -19.15 -14.10
CA ASP A 346 26.71 -19.20 -13.47
C ASP A 346 25.62 -19.36 -14.54
N LEU A 347 25.72 -18.61 -15.65
CA LEU A 347 24.79 -18.71 -16.77
C LEU A 347 24.81 -20.09 -17.41
N ASP A 348 25.98 -20.69 -17.61
CA ASP A 348 26.10 -22.07 -18.11
C ASP A 348 25.46 -23.09 -17.15
N THR A 349 25.60 -22.86 -15.83
CA THR A 349 24.94 -23.70 -14.80
C THR A 349 23.42 -23.59 -14.85
N HIS A 350 22.88 -22.40 -15.10
CA HIS A 350 21.44 -22.18 -15.25
C HIS A 350 20.93 -22.79 -16.57
N ASN A 351 21.60 -22.55 -17.68
CA ASN A 351 21.25 -23.11 -18.99
C ASN A 351 21.28 -24.65 -18.99
N ALA A 352 22.20 -25.27 -18.24
CA ALA A 352 22.25 -26.72 -18.11
C ALA A 352 20.95 -27.32 -17.52
N ARG A 353 20.23 -26.58 -16.67
CA ARG A 353 18.92 -26.99 -16.12
C ARG A 353 17.79 -26.89 -17.13
N LEU A 354 17.98 -26.12 -18.19
CA LEU A 354 16.98 -25.89 -19.22
C LEU A 354 17.05 -26.92 -20.36
N ARG A 355 18.07 -27.79 -20.37
CA ARG A 355 18.22 -28.87 -21.36
C ARG A 355 17.13 -29.93 -21.21
N SER A 356 16.66 -30.45 -22.34
CA SER A 356 15.64 -31.50 -22.36
C SER A 356 16.18 -32.82 -21.77
N ALA A 357 15.32 -33.57 -21.08
CA ALA A 357 15.69 -34.86 -20.48
C ALA A 357 15.86 -35.99 -21.50
N SER A 358 15.51 -35.78 -22.77
CA SER A 358 15.60 -36.78 -23.85
C SER A 358 17.01 -37.01 -24.39
N GLU A 359 18.00 -36.24 -23.94
CA GLU A 359 19.41 -36.39 -24.32
C GLU A 359 20.24 -36.92 -23.14
N SER A 360 19.80 -38.04 -22.55
CA SER A 360 20.71 -38.83 -21.72
C SER A 360 21.71 -39.58 -22.61
N ALA A 361 22.92 -39.00 -22.71
CA ALA A 361 24.23 -39.61 -22.93
C ALA A 361 24.55 -40.51 -24.16
N ASP A 362 23.60 -41.02 -24.96
CA ASP A 362 23.90 -42.06 -25.97
C ASP A 362 23.62 -41.69 -27.45
N SER A 363 23.35 -40.42 -27.78
CA SER A 363 23.17 -39.99 -29.18
C SER A 363 24.38 -39.19 -29.69
N GLU A 364 25.32 -39.90 -30.32
CA GLU A 364 26.46 -39.36 -31.09
C GLU A 364 26.02 -38.68 -32.41
N ALA A 365 25.02 -37.80 -32.36
CA ALA A 365 24.62 -36.98 -33.51
C ALA A 365 25.25 -35.59 -33.39
N GLU A 366 26.52 -35.49 -33.81
CA GLU A 366 27.26 -34.23 -33.97
C GLU A 366 26.66 -33.36 -35.09
N THR A 367 25.54 -32.65 -34.88
CA THR A 367 25.22 -31.47 -35.73
C THR A 367 24.19 -30.47 -35.21
N GLU A 368 23.46 -30.73 -34.13
CA GLU A 368 22.53 -29.73 -33.56
C GLU A 368 22.90 -29.42 -32.12
N SER A 369 23.08 -28.13 -31.81
CA SER A 369 23.29 -27.64 -30.43
C SER A 369 22.23 -28.27 -29.50
N PRO A 370 22.59 -28.68 -28.26
CA PRO A 370 21.63 -29.28 -27.34
C PRO A 370 20.41 -28.36 -27.19
N HIS A 371 19.21 -28.86 -27.51
CA HIS A 371 17.99 -28.06 -27.56
C HIS A 371 17.57 -27.62 -26.15
N THR A 372 18.08 -26.49 -25.67
CA THR A 372 17.65 -25.86 -24.43
C THR A 372 16.26 -25.25 -24.60
N LEU A 373 15.30 -25.73 -23.82
CA LEU A 373 13.91 -25.28 -23.90
C LEU A 373 13.75 -23.92 -23.18
N PRO A 374 12.87 -23.02 -23.65
CA PRO A 374 12.49 -21.83 -22.90
C PRO A 374 11.88 -22.18 -21.53
N LEU A 375 11.87 -21.21 -20.62
CA LEU A 375 11.08 -21.26 -19.39
C LEU A 375 9.66 -20.74 -19.66
N ASN A 376 8.64 -21.49 -19.24
CA ASN A 376 7.25 -21.07 -19.27
C ASN A 376 6.78 -20.68 -17.86
N VAL A 377 6.45 -19.40 -17.66
CA VAL A 377 6.03 -18.84 -16.37
C VAL A 377 4.64 -18.23 -16.51
N ILE A 378 3.71 -18.62 -15.64
CA ILE A 378 2.38 -18.01 -15.54
C ILE A 378 2.37 -17.07 -14.33
N ILE A 379 1.81 -15.87 -14.51
CA ILE A 379 1.74 -14.83 -13.49
C ILE A 379 0.30 -14.37 -13.35
N ALA A 380 -0.28 -14.47 -12.16
CA ALA A 380 -1.63 -14.02 -11.87
C ALA A 380 -1.70 -13.30 -10.54
N SER A 381 -2.69 -12.41 -10.42
CA SER A 381 -2.97 -11.67 -9.19
C SER A 381 -4.42 -11.79 -8.79
N GLY A 382 -4.65 -11.84 -7.48
CA GLY A 382 -5.98 -11.77 -6.92
C GLY A 382 -6.67 -10.42 -7.20
N PRO A 383 -8.00 -10.34 -7.01
CA PRO A 383 -8.87 -11.42 -6.49
C PRO A 383 -9.03 -12.60 -7.47
N TYR A 384 -9.34 -13.77 -6.91
CA TYR A 384 -9.44 -15.05 -7.66
C TYR A 384 -10.89 -15.54 -7.85
N THR A 385 -11.87 -14.79 -7.34
CA THR A 385 -13.31 -15.07 -7.41
C THR A 385 -14.06 -13.75 -7.61
N PRO A 386 -15.21 -13.71 -8.31
CA PRO A 386 -16.03 -12.51 -8.43
C PRO A 386 -16.76 -12.22 -7.12
N ASP A 387 -17.28 -10.99 -6.95
CA ASP A 387 -17.93 -10.55 -5.70
C ASP A 387 -19.27 -11.28 -5.42
N THR A 388 -19.78 -12.02 -6.41
CA THR A 388 -21.07 -12.71 -6.37
C THR A 388 -21.01 -14.11 -5.75
N ASP A 389 -19.82 -14.72 -5.68
CA ASP A 389 -19.68 -16.11 -5.22
C ASP A 389 -18.25 -16.41 -4.73
N LEU A 390 -18.09 -17.60 -4.13
CA LEU A 390 -16.80 -18.15 -3.72
C LEU A 390 -16.47 -19.43 -4.49
N SER A 391 -16.80 -19.46 -5.80
CA SER A 391 -16.53 -20.62 -6.66
C SER A 391 -15.05 -20.77 -7.02
N PHE A 392 -14.29 -19.66 -7.01
CA PHE A 392 -12.89 -19.64 -7.46
C PHE A 392 -12.69 -20.22 -8.86
N SER A 393 -13.72 -20.16 -9.71
CA SER A 393 -13.71 -20.69 -11.09
C SER A 393 -12.53 -20.17 -11.92
N ALA A 394 -12.18 -18.89 -11.78
CA ALA A 394 -11.01 -18.29 -12.43
C ALA A 394 -9.68 -18.91 -11.96
N LEU A 395 -9.54 -19.24 -10.66
CA LEU A 395 -8.37 -19.97 -10.15
C LEU A 395 -8.31 -21.38 -10.74
N HIS A 396 -9.42 -22.11 -10.77
CA HIS A 396 -9.47 -23.44 -11.34
C HIS A 396 -9.06 -23.45 -12.82
N ALA A 397 -9.58 -22.50 -13.61
CA ALA A 397 -9.19 -22.33 -15.01
C ALA A 397 -7.70 -22.01 -15.15
N LEU A 398 -7.13 -21.18 -14.27
CA LEU A 398 -5.71 -20.83 -14.31
C LEU A 398 -4.82 -22.03 -14.01
N LEU A 399 -5.19 -22.84 -13.00
CA LEU A 399 -4.45 -24.06 -12.66
C LEU A 399 -4.55 -25.10 -13.79
N ALA A 400 -5.69 -25.19 -14.48
CA ALA A 400 -5.83 -26.02 -15.67
C ALA A 400 -4.91 -25.55 -16.81
N GLN A 401 -4.81 -24.23 -17.05
CA GLN A 401 -3.86 -23.66 -18.01
C GLN A 401 -2.39 -23.94 -17.64
N ALA A 402 -2.04 -23.87 -16.36
CA ALA A 402 -0.69 -24.21 -15.89
C ALA A 402 -0.35 -25.69 -16.14
N LEU A 403 -1.33 -26.58 -15.98
CA LEU A 403 -1.18 -27.99 -16.28
C LEU A 403 -1.07 -28.26 -17.78
N GLU A 404 -2.00 -27.72 -18.58
CA GLU A 404 -2.06 -27.89 -20.03
C GLU A 404 -0.77 -27.40 -20.71
N THR A 405 -0.26 -26.26 -20.27
CA THR A 405 0.98 -25.66 -20.81
C THR A 405 2.25 -26.16 -20.14
N SER A 406 2.14 -27.09 -19.18
CA SER A 406 3.27 -27.63 -18.40
C SER A 406 4.18 -26.52 -17.86
N ALA A 407 3.60 -25.54 -17.16
CA ALA A 407 4.31 -24.37 -16.68
C ALA A 407 5.47 -24.76 -15.74
N ASP A 408 6.65 -24.16 -15.96
CA ASP A 408 7.80 -24.33 -15.07
C ASP A 408 7.60 -23.57 -13.75
N ALA A 409 6.96 -22.40 -13.82
CA ALA A 409 6.56 -21.64 -12.65
C ALA A 409 5.17 -21.02 -12.73
N LEU A 410 4.55 -20.89 -11.57
CA LEU A 410 3.30 -20.17 -11.34
C LEU A 410 3.50 -19.15 -10.23
N ILE A 411 3.43 -17.86 -10.56
CA ILE A 411 3.51 -16.74 -9.62
C ILE A 411 2.10 -16.27 -9.29
N LEU A 412 1.71 -16.39 -8.03
CA LEU A 412 0.40 -16.00 -7.52
C LEU A 412 0.58 -14.88 -6.48
N THR A 413 0.06 -13.69 -6.78
CA THR A 413 -0.01 -12.59 -5.81
C THR A 413 -1.40 -12.50 -5.21
N GLY A 414 -1.50 -12.22 -3.91
CA GLY A 414 -2.78 -12.03 -3.23
C GLY A 414 -3.58 -10.81 -3.76
N PRO A 415 -4.80 -10.59 -3.24
CA PRO A 415 -5.44 -11.37 -2.18
C PRO A 415 -6.04 -12.69 -2.70
N PHE A 416 -5.83 -13.75 -1.94
CA PHE A 416 -6.44 -15.07 -2.14
C PHE A 416 -7.83 -15.12 -1.52
N LEU A 417 -7.92 -14.82 -0.22
CA LEU A 417 -9.18 -14.57 0.47
C LEU A 417 -9.23 -13.08 0.80
N ASP A 418 -9.91 -12.32 -0.06
CA ASP A 418 -9.93 -10.86 0.03
C ASP A 418 -10.83 -10.39 1.17
N THR A 419 -10.25 -9.66 2.14
CA THR A 419 -10.99 -9.04 3.24
C THR A 419 -12.07 -8.06 2.78
N GLU A 420 -11.97 -7.55 1.56
CA GLU A 420 -12.97 -6.67 0.95
C GLU A 420 -14.05 -7.42 0.15
N HIS A 421 -13.96 -8.74 0.02
CA HIS A 421 -14.97 -9.53 -0.68
C HIS A 421 -16.30 -9.51 0.10
N PRO A 422 -17.45 -9.19 -0.53
CA PRO A 422 -18.71 -8.99 0.19
C PRO A 422 -19.13 -10.17 1.07
N LEU A 423 -19.06 -11.40 0.54
CA LEU A 423 -19.43 -12.61 1.28
C LEU A 423 -18.44 -12.94 2.41
N LEU A 424 -17.14 -12.66 2.24
CA LEU A 424 -16.16 -12.91 3.30
C LEU A 424 -16.29 -11.87 4.41
N ALA A 425 -16.58 -10.63 4.06
CA ALA A 425 -16.80 -9.55 5.02
C ALA A 425 -18.11 -9.72 5.81
N SER A 426 -19.18 -10.20 5.18
CA SER A 426 -20.45 -10.50 5.88
C SER A 426 -20.39 -11.78 6.69
N GLY A 427 -19.53 -12.74 6.30
CA GLY A 427 -19.53 -14.09 6.84
C GLY A 427 -20.73 -14.93 6.39
N ASP A 428 -21.48 -14.46 5.37
CA ASP A 428 -22.70 -15.10 4.87
C ASP A 428 -22.38 -16.00 3.67
N PHE A 429 -21.77 -17.15 3.96
CA PHE A 429 -21.49 -18.19 2.97
C PHE A 429 -21.33 -19.56 3.63
N ASP A 430 -21.61 -20.60 2.86
CA ASP A 430 -21.36 -21.98 3.26
C ASP A 430 -20.01 -22.48 2.73
N LEU A 431 -19.35 -23.33 3.52
CA LEU A 431 -18.20 -24.08 3.02
C LEU A 431 -18.64 -25.15 2.01
N PRO A 432 -17.76 -25.56 1.08
CA PRO A 432 -18.03 -26.69 0.20
C PRO A 432 -18.49 -27.92 0.99
N THR A 433 -19.44 -28.69 0.45
CA THR A 433 -19.97 -29.91 1.08
C THR A 433 -18.90 -30.98 1.33
N THR A 434 -17.74 -30.86 0.67
CA THR A 434 -16.55 -31.70 0.87
C THR A 434 -15.77 -31.36 2.14
N SER A 435 -16.06 -30.23 2.81
CA SER A 435 -15.43 -29.86 4.07
C SER A 435 -15.95 -30.72 5.21
N VAL A 436 -15.01 -31.35 5.94
CA VAL A 436 -15.31 -32.24 7.08
C VAL A 436 -15.53 -31.43 8.37
N ILE A 437 -15.33 -30.11 8.31
CA ILE A 437 -15.32 -29.23 9.48
C ILE A 437 -16.73 -28.71 9.73
N PRO A 438 -17.29 -28.90 10.94
CA PRO A 438 -18.58 -28.33 11.31
C PRO A 438 -18.62 -26.81 11.08
N PRO A 439 -19.69 -26.25 10.49
CA PRO A 439 -19.78 -24.82 10.19
C PRO A 439 -19.54 -23.90 11.39
N ASP A 440 -19.95 -24.32 12.59
CA ASP A 440 -19.79 -23.58 13.85
C ASP A 440 -18.32 -23.48 14.33
N ARG A 441 -17.40 -24.25 13.73
CA ARG A 441 -15.97 -24.27 14.07
C ARG A 441 -15.07 -23.88 12.90
N ALA A 442 -15.64 -23.58 11.75
CA ALA A 442 -14.90 -23.18 10.57
C ALA A 442 -14.15 -21.87 10.79
N THR A 443 -12.90 -21.81 10.34
CA THR A 443 -12.08 -20.60 10.34
C THR A 443 -11.75 -20.19 8.90
N LEU A 444 -11.31 -18.94 8.69
CA LEU A 444 -10.81 -18.50 7.38
C LEU A 444 -9.61 -19.31 6.88
N HIS A 445 -8.85 -19.95 7.78
CA HIS A 445 -7.80 -20.88 7.38
C HIS A 445 -8.39 -22.17 6.78
N ASP A 446 -9.54 -22.64 7.28
CA ASP A 446 -10.27 -23.78 6.70
C ASP A 446 -10.83 -23.44 5.33
N VAL A 447 -11.40 -22.24 5.19
CA VAL A 447 -11.86 -21.69 3.89
C VAL A 447 -10.69 -21.67 2.89
N PHE A 448 -9.52 -21.16 3.30
CA PHE A 448 -8.34 -21.11 2.45
C PHE A 448 -7.89 -22.51 2.04
N ARG A 449 -7.85 -23.45 3.00
CA ARG A 449 -7.47 -24.85 2.72
C ARG A 449 -8.40 -25.49 1.69
N ALA A 450 -9.71 -25.29 1.85
CA ALA A 450 -10.72 -25.87 0.97
C ALA A 450 -10.71 -25.26 -0.45
N LEU A 451 -10.62 -23.93 -0.54
CA LEU A 451 -10.85 -23.21 -1.80
C LEU A 451 -9.56 -22.87 -2.57
N ILE A 452 -8.42 -22.77 -1.88
CA ILE A 452 -7.14 -22.37 -2.47
C ILE A 452 -6.14 -23.53 -2.43
N SER A 453 -5.91 -24.10 -1.23
CA SER A 453 -4.85 -25.10 -1.07
C SER A 453 -5.19 -26.43 -1.73
N ALA A 454 -6.42 -26.92 -1.62
CA ALA A 454 -6.79 -28.20 -2.24
C ALA A 454 -6.59 -28.19 -3.77
N PRO A 455 -7.07 -27.19 -4.54
CA PRO A 455 -6.77 -27.10 -5.98
C PRO A 455 -5.28 -26.98 -6.30
N ILE A 456 -4.50 -26.23 -5.51
CA ILE A 456 -3.05 -26.09 -5.69
C ILE A 456 -2.33 -27.42 -5.41
N ASN A 457 -2.77 -28.18 -4.40
CA ASN A 457 -2.25 -29.53 -4.13
C ASN A 457 -2.56 -30.48 -5.30
N ASP A 458 -3.73 -30.38 -5.92
CA ASP A 458 -4.10 -31.19 -7.09
C ASP A 458 -3.21 -30.89 -8.29
N LEU A 459 -2.92 -29.62 -8.55
CA LEU A 459 -1.94 -29.22 -9.57
C LEU A 459 -0.55 -29.78 -9.24
N ALA A 460 -0.07 -29.61 -8.01
CA ALA A 460 1.26 -30.08 -7.59
C ALA A 460 1.42 -31.62 -7.64
N ARG A 461 0.32 -32.38 -7.53
CA ARG A 461 0.32 -33.83 -7.74
C ARG A 461 0.43 -34.21 -9.20
N GLN A 462 -0.25 -33.48 -10.09
CA GLN A 462 -0.27 -33.74 -11.53
C GLN A 462 0.97 -33.21 -12.25
N LEU A 463 1.55 -32.11 -11.76
CA LEU A 463 2.76 -31.49 -12.28
C LEU A 463 3.82 -31.33 -11.16
N PRO A 464 4.53 -32.40 -10.77
CA PRO A 464 5.43 -32.37 -9.61
C PRO A 464 6.65 -31.44 -9.76
N SER A 465 7.04 -31.12 -11.00
CA SER A 465 8.19 -30.29 -11.35
C SER A 465 7.90 -28.78 -11.28
N ILE A 466 6.63 -28.36 -11.15
CA ILE A 466 6.27 -26.94 -11.08
C ILE A 466 6.84 -26.26 -9.84
N THR A 467 7.28 -25.01 -10.01
CA THR A 467 7.62 -24.12 -8.91
C THR A 467 6.52 -23.08 -8.71
N ILE A 468 5.85 -23.07 -7.55
CA ILE A 468 4.76 -22.13 -7.28
C ILE A 468 5.26 -21.06 -6.31
N ILE A 469 5.16 -19.78 -6.68
CA ILE A 469 5.56 -18.65 -5.85
C ILE A 469 4.31 -17.96 -5.34
N ILE A 470 4.14 -17.90 -4.02
CA ILE A 470 2.98 -17.28 -3.37
C ILE A 470 3.42 -16.02 -2.65
N VAL A 471 2.90 -14.87 -3.09
CA VAL A 471 3.15 -13.55 -2.51
C VAL A 471 1.89 -13.07 -1.79
N PRO A 472 1.95 -12.78 -0.48
CA PRO A 472 0.79 -12.32 0.28
C PRO A 472 0.37 -10.91 -0.11
N SER A 473 -0.87 -10.59 0.21
CA SER A 473 -1.43 -9.24 0.23
C SER A 473 -1.84 -8.85 1.63
N ILE A 474 -1.80 -7.55 1.95
CA ILE A 474 -2.38 -7.01 3.18
C ILE A 474 -3.90 -7.20 3.27
N ARG A 475 -4.54 -7.53 2.14
CA ARG A 475 -5.95 -7.88 2.03
C ARG A 475 -6.23 -9.38 2.20
N ASP A 476 -5.21 -10.21 2.45
CA ASP A 476 -5.41 -11.63 2.73
C ASP A 476 -5.99 -11.82 4.14
N ALA A 477 -7.20 -12.35 4.23
CA ALA A 477 -7.93 -12.52 5.49
C ALA A 477 -7.26 -13.54 6.45
N VAL A 478 -6.38 -14.40 5.92
CA VAL A 478 -5.58 -15.36 6.71
C VAL A 478 -4.23 -14.77 7.19
N ALA A 479 -3.84 -13.59 6.71
CA ALA A 479 -2.57 -12.98 7.06
C ALA A 479 -2.63 -12.41 8.49
N ARG A 480 -1.68 -12.81 9.33
CA ARG A 480 -1.50 -12.23 10.68
C ARG A 480 -0.71 -10.92 10.64
N HIS A 481 0.10 -10.74 9.59
CA HIS A 481 0.89 -9.54 9.37
C HIS A 481 0.08 -8.57 8.51
N VAL A 482 -0.48 -7.52 9.12
CA VAL A 482 -1.50 -6.65 8.51
C VAL A 482 -0.94 -5.32 7.97
N SER A 483 0.38 -5.15 7.98
CA SER A 483 1.04 -3.99 7.37
C SER A 483 2.00 -4.40 6.26
N TRP A 484 2.33 -3.43 5.42
CA TRP A 484 3.35 -3.53 4.40
C TRP A 484 4.59 -2.73 4.83
N PRO A 485 5.83 -3.22 4.62
CA PRO A 485 6.21 -4.51 4.04
C PRO A 485 5.76 -5.74 4.86
N GLN A 486 5.34 -6.81 4.20
CA GLN A 486 4.58 -7.91 4.82
C GLN A 486 5.39 -9.22 4.89
N ASP A 487 5.35 -9.90 6.05
CA ASP A 487 5.90 -11.26 6.20
C ASP A 487 5.13 -12.29 5.37
N LYS A 488 5.76 -13.44 5.11
CA LYS A 488 5.18 -14.57 4.39
C LYS A 488 4.01 -15.20 5.15
N LEU A 489 3.08 -15.81 4.41
CA LEU A 489 2.08 -16.70 5.00
C LEU A 489 2.71 -17.99 5.51
N ASN A 490 2.06 -18.62 6.49
CA ASN A 490 2.51 -19.89 7.04
C ASN A 490 2.09 -21.06 6.14
N ARG A 491 3.02 -21.55 5.31
CA ARG A 491 2.80 -22.64 4.35
C ARG A 491 2.18 -23.90 4.98
N ARG A 492 2.65 -24.30 6.18
CA ARG A 492 2.18 -25.54 6.84
C ARG A 492 0.79 -25.35 7.41
N GLU A 493 0.53 -24.19 8.01
CA GLU A 493 -0.79 -23.86 8.55
C GLU A 493 -1.84 -23.79 7.43
N LEU A 494 -1.47 -23.28 6.26
CA LEU A 494 -2.37 -23.21 5.11
C LEU A 494 -2.44 -24.50 4.28
N ASP A 495 -1.77 -25.59 4.68
CA ASP A 495 -1.73 -26.87 3.94
C ASP A 495 -1.29 -26.74 2.47
N LEU A 496 -0.34 -25.85 2.21
CA LEU A 496 0.22 -25.64 0.87
C LEU A 496 1.34 -26.66 0.57
N PRO A 497 1.42 -27.17 -0.68
CA PRO A 497 2.38 -28.21 -1.05
C PRO A 497 3.84 -27.73 -0.95
N LYS A 498 4.79 -28.66 -0.98
CA LYS A 498 6.23 -28.35 -0.91
C LYS A 498 6.74 -27.54 -2.11
N GLN A 499 6.05 -27.63 -3.25
CA GLN A 499 6.30 -26.86 -4.46
C GLN A 499 6.01 -25.36 -4.27
N CYS A 500 5.23 -24.99 -3.25
CA CYS A 500 4.95 -23.60 -2.93
C CYS A 500 6.10 -22.95 -2.13
N ALA A 501 6.82 -22.05 -2.77
CA ALA A 501 7.66 -21.06 -2.12
C ALA A 501 6.81 -19.86 -1.70
N VAL A 502 6.42 -19.82 -0.42
CA VAL A 502 5.70 -18.67 0.15
C VAL A 502 6.73 -17.62 0.59
N VAL A 503 6.61 -16.42 0.05
CA VAL A 503 7.59 -15.33 0.18
C VAL A 503 6.96 -14.07 0.81
N THR A 504 7.78 -13.04 1.05
CA THR A 504 7.35 -11.75 1.62
C THR A 504 6.70 -10.85 0.56
N ASN A 505 6.12 -9.73 0.97
CA ASN A 505 5.65 -8.68 0.07
C ASN A 505 6.22 -7.30 0.47
N PRO A 506 7.07 -6.67 -0.33
CA PRO A 506 7.55 -7.14 -1.63
C PRO A 506 8.63 -8.23 -1.47
N VAL A 507 9.11 -8.74 -2.59
CA VAL A 507 10.25 -9.66 -2.63
C VAL A 507 11.07 -9.43 -3.90
N THR A 508 12.37 -9.71 -3.84
CA THR A 508 13.22 -9.89 -5.02
C THR A 508 13.84 -11.29 -4.98
N LEU A 509 13.63 -12.06 -6.04
CA LEU A 509 14.03 -13.46 -6.15
C LEU A 509 14.94 -13.63 -7.38
N SER A 510 15.94 -14.48 -7.27
CA SER A 510 16.59 -15.07 -8.44
C SER A 510 15.81 -16.33 -8.84
N VAL A 511 15.28 -16.34 -10.06
CA VAL A 511 14.64 -17.48 -10.72
C VAL A 511 15.63 -17.94 -11.77
N ASN A 512 16.46 -18.94 -11.45
CA ASN A 512 17.71 -19.17 -12.18
C ASN A 512 18.58 -17.90 -12.22
N GLU A 513 18.95 -17.41 -13.40
CA GLU A 513 19.67 -16.14 -13.58
C GLU A 513 18.76 -14.92 -13.45
N LEU A 514 17.46 -15.05 -13.70
CA LEU A 514 16.54 -13.92 -13.77
C LEU A 514 16.32 -13.30 -12.38
N VAL A 515 16.53 -11.99 -12.24
CA VAL A 515 16.15 -11.25 -11.05
C VAL A 515 14.71 -10.77 -11.19
N VAL A 516 13.78 -11.44 -10.51
CA VAL A 516 12.35 -11.14 -10.53
C VAL A 516 11.96 -10.43 -9.25
N GLY A 517 11.50 -9.19 -9.38
CA GLY A 517 10.94 -8.40 -8.28
C GLY A 517 9.41 -8.42 -8.31
N ILE A 518 8.78 -8.63 -7.16
CA ILE A 518 7.33 -8.80 -7.06
C ILE A 518 6.80 -7.99 -5.86
N SER A 519 5.75 -7.21 -6.08
CA SER A 519 4.96 -6.60 -5.01
C SER A 519 3.48 -6.78 -5.31
N SER A 520 2.67 -7.13 -4.31
CA SER A 520 1.22 -7.25 -4.49
C SER A 520 0.47 -5.94 -4.24
N GLN A 521 1.17 -4.86 -3.87
CA GLN A 521 0.55 -3.55 -3.63
C GLN A 521 0.22 -2.88 -4.96
N ASP A 522 -1.00 -2.36 -5.09
CA ASP A 522 -1.40 -1.57 -6.26
C ASP A 522 -0.85 -0.13 -6.16
N VAL A 523 0.47 -0.02 -6.19
CA VAL A 523 1.18 1.27 -6.14
C VAL A 523 0.91 2.10 -7.39
N LEU A 524 0.74 1.46 -8.55
CA LEU A 524 0.54 2.13 -9.83
C LEU A 524 -0.79 2.89 -9.86
N ALA A 525 -1.89 2.27 -9.43
CA ALA A 525 -3.17 2.96 -9.36
C ALA A 525 -3.14 4.12 -8.36
N GLN A 526 -2.49 3.94 -7.21
CA GLN A 526 -2.35 4.99 -6.20
C GLN A 526 -1.52 6.18 -6.70
N MET A 527 -0.37 5.93 -7.33
CA MET A 527 0.44 6.98 -7.94
C MET A 527 -0.32 7.71 -9.05
N ARG A 528 -1.06 6.98 -9.90
CA ARG A 528 -1.89 7.59 -10.96
C ARG A 528 -2.93 8.57 -10.40
N GLN A 529 -3.52 8.25 -9.25
CA GLN A 529 -4.50 9.13 -8.60
C GLN A 529 -3.83 10.41 -8.07
N GLN A 530 -2.59 10.33 -7.61
CA GLN A 530 -1.89 11.40 -6.88
C GLN A 530 -0.86 12.18 -7.70
N GLU A 531 -0.55 11.79 -8.94
CA GLU A 531 0.51 12.43 -9.74
C GLU A 531 0.15 13.83 -10.28
N CYS A 532 1.17 14.69 -10.39
CA CYS A 532 1.17 15.98 -11.05
C CYS A 532 2.13 15.93 -12.25
N VAL A 533 1.59 15.97 -13.47
CA VAL A 533 2.34 15.73 -14.71
C VAL A 533 2.08 16.81 -15.73
N ALA A 534 3.13 17.30 -16.39
CA ALA A 534 3.04 18.28 -17.47
C ALA A 534 4.04 17.99 -18.61
N GLY A 535 3.87 18.72 -19.72
CA GLY A 535 4.83 18.70 -20.81
C GLY A 535 4.89 17.40 -21.60
N ALA A 536 6.11 16.95 -21.91
CA ALA A 536 6.37 15.71 -22.65
C ALA A 536 5.95 14.47 -21.87
N ALA A 537 6.18 14.46 -20.54
CA ALA A 537 5.80 13.37 -19.65
C ALA A 537 4.28 13.09 -19.66
N LYS A 538 3.46 14.12 -19.94
CA LYS A 538 2.01 13.96 -20.08
C LYS A 538 1.60 13.24 -21.38
N ARG A 539 2.44 13.29 -22.42
CA ARG A 539 2.22 12.62 -23.71
C ARG A 539 2.75 11.19 -23.71
N GLU A 540 3.64 10.85 -22.80
CA GLU A 540 4.14 9.49 -22.62
C GLU A 540 3.04 8.54 -22.12
N GLY A 541 3.19 7.26 -22.46
CA GLY A 541 2.26 6.22 -22.01
C GLY A 541 2.27 6.09 -20.49
N VAL A 542 1.14 6.40 -19.86
CA VAL A 542 0.96 6.45 -18.38
C VAL A 542 1.54 5.21 -17.69
N LEU A 543 1.25 4.00 -18.21
CA LEU A 543 1.66 2.74 -17.58
C LEU A 543 3.18 2.56 -17.56
N GLY A 544 3.86 2.88 -18.67
CA GLY A 544 5.32 2.81 -18.75
C GLY A 544 5.98 3.85 -17.85
N ARG A 545 5.45 5.08 -17.85
CA ARG A 545 5.96 6.16 -17.00
C ARG A 545 5.85 5.83 -15.51
N LEU A 546 4.71 5.32 -15.05
CA LEU A 546 4.52 4.94 -13.65
C LEU A 546 5.48 3.82 -13.22
N ALA A 547 5.72 2.82 -14.08
CA ALA A 547 6.71 1.78 -13.80
C ALA A 547 8.14 2.35 -13.77
N GLY A 548 8.48 3.26 -14.71
CA GLY A 548 9.75 3.98 -14.73
C GLY A 548 10.01 4.78 -13.46
N LEU A 549 8.98 5.43 -12.91
CA LEU A 549 9.08 6.16 -11.64
C LEU A 549 9.46 5.25 -10.46
N LEU A 550 9.03 3.98 -10.44
CA LEU A 550 9.46 3.02 -9.41
C LEU A 550 10.95 2.65 -9.57
N ILE A 551 11.41 2.51 -10.81
CA ILE A 551 12.83 2.24 -11.14
C ILE A 551 13.71 3.42 -10.70
N GLU A 552 13.30 4.65 -11.04
CA GLU A 552 13.98 5.89 -10.66
C GLU A 552 14.07 6.02 -9.14
N GLN A 553 13.00 5.68 -8.42
CA GLN A 553 12.93 5.77 -6.96
C GLN A 553 13.50 4.56 -6.23
N ARG A 554 13.95 3.50 -6.94
CA ARG A 554 14.57 2.29 -6.38
C ARG A 554 13.74 1.67 -5.25
N HIS A 555 12.41 1.70 -5.36
CA HIS A 555 11.52 1.34 -4.24
C HIS A 555 10.17 0.81 -4.75
N TRP A 556 9.62 -0.19 -4.07
CA TRP A 556 8.35 -0.84 -4.46
C TRP A 556 7.10 -0.01 -4.15
N PHE A 557 7.16 0.86 -3.14
CA PHE A 557 6.08 1.78 -2.75
C PHE A 557 6.59 3.19 -2.34
N PRO A 558 7.04 4.05 -3.28
CA PRO A 558 7.62 5.36 -2.95
C PRO A 558 6.57 6.44 -2.63
N LEU A 559 5.28 6.18 -2.83
CA LEU A 559 4.19 7.12 -2.58
C LEU A 559 4.06 7.41 -1.08
N PHE A 560 4.17 8.68 -0.70
CA PHE A 560 4.02 9.11 0.69
C PHE A 560 3.39 10.51 0.80
N PRO A 561 2.33 10.67 1.61
CA PRO A 561 1.52 9.61 2.24
C PRO A 561 0.86 8.67 1.21
N PRO A 562 0.54 7.42 1.57
CA PRO A 562 -0.26 6.54 0.72
C PRO A 562 -1.62 7.17 0.37
N ALA A 563 -2.28 6.69 -0.68
CA ALA A 563 -3.58 7.21 -1.08
C ALA A 563 -4.62 7.05 0.05
N PRO A 564 -5.48 8.06 0.30
CA PRO A 564 -6.53 7.99 1.33
C PRO A 564 -7.48 6.81 1.10
N ARG A 565 -7.92 6.18 2.19
CA ARG A 565 -8.77 4.97 2.14
C ARG A 565 -10.14 5.25 1.51
N GLU A 566 -10.61 6.48 1.62
CA GLU A 566 -11.87 6.98 1.08
C GLU A 566 -11.84 6.98 -0.45
N VAL A 567 -10.69 7.30 -1.05
CA VAL A 567 -10.49 7.31 -2.51
C VAL A 567 -10.29 5.90 -3.07
N LEU A 568 -9.80 4.98 -2.21
CA LEU A 568 -9.63 3.56 -2.55
C LEU A 568 -10.91 2.74 -2.33
N GLY A 569 -11.81 3.25 -1.48
CA GLY A 569 -13.11 2.68 -1.23
C GLY A 569 -13.94 2.60 -2.49
N LYS A 570 -14.91 1.69 -2.50
CA LYS A 570 -15.86 1.59 -3.60
C LYS A 570 -17.29 1.80 -3.09
N GLU A 571 -18.07 2.53 -3.87
CA GLU A 571 -19.52 2.59 -3.73
C GLU A 571 -20.12 1.30 -4.31
N GLU A 572 -20.90 0.59 -3.51
CA GLU A 572 -21.69 -0.57 -3.92
C GLU A 572 -23.09 -0.43 -3.35
N ASP A 573 -24.12 -0.59 -4.20
CA ASP A 573 -25.54 -0.52 -3.84
C ASP A 573 -25.93 0.74 -3.04
N GLY A 574 -25.26 1.87 -3.32
CA GLY A 574 -25.47 3.14 -2.62
C GLY A 574 -24.84 3.23 -1.23
N GLN A 575 -23.97 2.27 -0.86
CA GLN A 575 -23.19 2.29 0.38
C GLN A 575 -21.69 2.45 0.08
N GLU A 576 -21.07 3.43 0.71
CA GLU A 576 -19.61 3.61 0.68
C GLU A 576 -18.94 2.55 1.56
N ARG A 577 -18.09 1.71 0.96
CA ARG A 577 -17.19 0.81 1.70
C ARG A 577 -15.79 1.40 1.72
N LEU A 578 -15.27 1.66 2.92
CA LEU A 578 -13.91 2.14 3.13
C LEU A 578 -12.90 1.08 2.69
N GLY A 579 -12.02 1.42 1.74
CA GLY A 579 -10.97 0.49 1.30
C GLY A 579 -10.00 0.15 2.44
N THR A 580 -9.27 -0.95 2.33
CA THR A 580 -8.28 -1.37 3.34
C THR A 580 -7.14 -0.35 3.48
N GLY A 581 -6.76 0.30 2.37
CA GLY A 581 -5.61 1.19 2.30
C GLY A 581 -4.30 0.42 2.09
N ALA A 582 -3.19 1.14 1.90
CA ALA A 582 -1.88 0.53 1.65
C ALA A 582 -1.22 -0.05 2.91
N MET A 583 -1.69 0.33 4.11
CA MET A 583 -1.21 -0.17 5.41
C MET A 583 0.31 -0.11 5.59
N VAL A 584 0.95 0.97 5.15
CA VAL A 584 2.40 1.12 5.16
C VAL A 584 2.93 1.36 6.58
N ASP A 585 3.86 0.53 7.03
CA ASP A 585 4.63 0.71 8.25
C ASP A 585 5.95 1.42 7.94
N LEU A 586 6.00 2.71 8.26
CA LEU A 586 7.11 3.58 7.87
C LEU A 586 8.42 3.22 8.56
N SER A 587 8.37 2.64 9.77
CA SER A 587 9.58 2.18 10.48
C SER A 587 10.31 1.07 9.73
N TYR A 588 9.62 0.37 8.82
CA TYR A 588 10.17 -0.73 8.03
C TYR A 588 10.17 -0.44 6.52
N LEU A 589 10.00 0.83 6.12
CA LEU A 589 9.93 1.23 4.72
C LEU A 589 11.17 0.80 3.91
N LYS A 590 12.36 0.78 4.54
CA LYS A 590 13.61 0.31 3.93
C LYS A 590 13.54 -1.14 3.41
N LEU A 591 12.64 -1.99 3.93
CA LEU A 591 12.44 -3.34 3.37
C LEU A 591 11.77 -3.33 1.99
N GLY A 592 11.23 -2.19 1.55
CA GLY A 592 10.72 -1.94 0.22
C GLY A 592 11.75 -1.41 -0.78
N GLU A 593 13.00 -1.20 -0.37
CA GLU A 593 14.07 -0.66 -1.22
C GLU A 593 14.77 -1.74 -2.05
N TRP A 594 15.29 -1.32 -3.21
CA TRP A 594 16.16 -2.14 -4.03
C TRP A 594 17.61 -1.90 -3.63
N LEU A 595 18.34 -2.97 -3.34
CA LEU A 595 19.66 -2.84 -2.73
C LEU A 595 20.76 -2.60 -3.77
N ASN A 596 20.93 -3.50 -4.73
CA ASN A 596 22.15 -3.55 -5.54
C ASN A 596 21.92 -3.41 -7.05
N VAL A 597 20.82 -3.96 -7.55
CA VAL A 597 20.54 -4.03 -8.99
C VAL A 597 19.07 -3.70 -9.23
N ARG A 598 18.75 -3.18 -10.42
CA ARG A 598 17.37 -3.18 -10.89
C ARG A 598 16.97 -4.61 -11.30
N PRO A 599 15.75 -5.06 -11.00
CA PRO A 599 15.29 -6.38 -11.39
C PRO A 599 15.22 -6.49 -12.92
N ASP A 600 15.39 -7.70 -13.45
CA ASP A 600 15.14 -7.99 -14.87
C ASP A 600 13.65 -7.94 -15.19
N VAL A 601 12.82 -8.43 -14.26
CA VAL A 601 11.36 -8.49 -14.38
C VAL A 601 10.72 -7.90 -13.14
N MET A 602 9.78 -6.97 -13.33
CA MET A 602 8.94 -6.42 -12.27
C MET A 602 7.50 -6.92 -12.44
N VAL A 603 6.98 -7.63 -11.45
CA VAL A 603 5.57 -7.99 -11.38
C VAL A 603 4.86 -6.96 -10.50
N LEU A 604 4.01 -6.14 -11.14
CA LEU A 604 3.29 -5.00 -10.56
C LEU A 604 1.79 -5.15 -10.81
N PRO A 605 1.09 -6.04 -10.10
CA PRO A 605 -0.35 -6.17 -10.21
C PRO A 605 -1.06 -4.86 -9.89
N SER A 606 -2.00 -4.49 -10.76
CA SER A 606 -2.75 -3.26 -10.62
C SER A 606 -4.15 -3.41 -11.23
N THR A 607 -5.09 -2.64 -10.67
CA THR A 607 -6.43 -2.43 -11.22
C THR A 607 -6.43 -1.57 -12.50
N LEU A 608 -5.30 -0.91 -12.81
CA LEU A 608 -5.09 -0.29 -14.12
C LEU A 608 -5.11 -1.35 -15.24
N SER A 609 -5.23 -0.90 -16.48
CA SER A 609 -5.16 -1.78 -17.65
C SER A 609 -3.92 -2.70 -17.56
N PRO A 610 -4.08 -4.03 -17.75
CA PRO A 610 -2.96 -4.96 -17.85
C PRO A 610 -1.98 -4.51 -18.93
N PHE A 611 -0.69 -4.77 -18.75
CA PHE A 611 0.36 -4.40 -19.72
C PHE A 611 1.65 -5.20 -19.53
N ALA A 612 2.47 -5.26 -20.58
CA ALA A 612 3.86 -5.67 -20.53
C ALA A 612 4.73 -4.67 -21.28
N LYS A 613 5.68 -4.03 -20.58
CA LYS A 613 6.52 -2.96 -21.15
C LYS A 613 7.97 -3.10 -20.73
N VAL A 614 8.88 -2.74 -21.62
CA VAL A 614 10.31 -2.60 -21.31
C VAL A 614 10.59 -1.13 -20.98
N ILE A 615 11.13 -0.87 -19.78
CA ILE A 615 11.54 0.46 -19.32
C ILE A 615 12.94 0.34 -18.71
N ASP A 616 13.91 1.09 -19.21
CA ASP A 616 15.30 1.07 -18.71
C ASP A 616 15.91 -0.34 -18.58
N SER A 617 15.67 -1.18 -19.59
CA SER A 617 16.07 -2.60 -19.63
C SER A 617 15.37 -3.51 -18.62
N VAL A 618 14.27 -3.06 -18.01
CA VAL A 618 13.45 -3.82 -17.06
C VAL A 618 12.12 -4.18 -17.72
N LEU A 619 11.73 -5.45 -17.64
CA LEU A 619 10.43 -5.93 -18.10
C LEU A 619 9.38 -5.76 -17.01
N ALA A 620 8.56 -4.71 -17.10
CA ALA A 620 7.45 -4.46 -16.19
C ALA A 620 6.16 -5.14 -16.68
N ILE A 621 5.54 -5.95 -15.81
CA ILE A 621 4.35 -6.75 -16.10
C ILE A 621 3.26 -6.43 -15.07
N ASN A 622 2.14 -5.89 -15.55
CA ASN A 622 0.88 -5.92 -14.82
C ASN A 622 -0.01 -7.02 -15.43
N PRO A 623 -0.20 -8.18 -14.76
CA PRO A 623 -1.06 -9.24 -15.27
C PRO A 623 -2.55 -8.87 -15.24
N GLY A 624 -2.93 -7.79 -14.55
CA GLY A 624 -4.31 -7.51 -14.15
C GLY A 624 -4.75 -8.39 -12.98
N THR A 625 -6.02 -8.25 -12.60
CA THR A 625 -6.66 -9.16 -11.64
C THR A 625 -7.21 -10.37 -12.39
N LEU A 626 -7.08 -11.56 -11.82
CA LEU A 626 -7.55 -12.80 -12.43
C LEU A 626 -9.07 -12.86 -12.47
N SER A 627 -9.72 -12.37 -11.42
CA SER A 627 -11.15 -12.13 -11.38
C SER A 627 -11.42 -10.64 -11.26
N LYS A 628 -12.40 -10.15 -12.01
CA LYS A 628 -13.01 -8.84 -11.80
C LYS A 628 -14.25 -9.02 -10.94
N ARG A 629 -14.72 -7.94 -10.33
CA ARG A 629 -15.92 -7.95 -9.47
C ARG A 629 -17.11 -8.71 -10.07
N ARG A 630 -17.35 -8.49 -11.36
CA ARG A 630 -18.47 -9.08 -12.11
C ARG A 630 -17.96 -9.70 -13.42
N GLY A 631 -17.03 -10.64 -13.33
CA GLY A 631 -16.62 -11.47 -14.47
C GLY A 631 -15.13 -11.82 -14.54
N PRO A 632 -14.71 -12.49 -15.62
CA PRO A 632 -13.34 -12.95 -15.78
C PRO A 632 -12.37 -11.79 -16.00
N GLY A 633 -11.17 -11.96 -15.47
CA GLY A 633 -10.05 -11.05 -15.59
C GLY A 633 -8.99 -11.56 -16.55
N THR A 634 -7.72 -11.37 -16.17
CA THR A 634 -6.56 -11.67 -17.00
C THR A 634 -5.41 -12.26 -16.19
N PHE A 635 -4.48 -12.91 -16.87
CA PHE A 635 -3.18 -13.31 -16.35
C PHE A 635 -2.10 -13.02 -17.39
N ALA A 636 -0.83 -13.14 -17.02
CA ALA A 636 0.30 -13.01 -17.94
C ALA A 636 1.01 -14.36 -18.13
N ARG A 637 1.40 -14.68 -19.37
CA ARG A 637 2.30 -15.78 -19.70
C ARG A 637 3.64 -15.18 -20.13
N LEU A 638 4.69 -15.52 -19.40
CA LEU A 638 6.07 -15.11 -19.63
C LEU A 638 6.86 -16.31 -20.15
N THR A 639 7.37 -16.22 -21.37
CA THR A 639 8.28 -17.20 -21.97
C THR A 639 9.68 -16.61 -22.01
N VAL A 640 10.68 -17.27 -21.44
CA VAL A 640 12.06 -16.76 -21.45
C VAL A 640 12.99 -17.75 -22.13
N GLN A 641 13.57 -17.37 -23.26
CA GLN A 641 14.58 -18.18 -23.95
C GLN A 641 15.89 -18.18 -23.15
N PRO A 642 16.72 -19.24 -23.19
CA PRO A 642 18.01 -19.30 -22.50
C PRO A 642 18.97 -18.15 -22.85
N ARG A 643 19.83 -17.72 -21.92
CA ARG A 643 20.85 -16.68 -22.21
C ARG A 643 22.01 -17.32 -22.97
N THR A 644 22.11 -17.04 -24.27
CA THR A 644 23.21 -17.51 -25.11
C THR A 644 24.37 -16.54 -25.06
N LEU A 645 25.57 -17.01 -24.73
CA LEU A 645 26.79 -16.20 -24.61
C LEU A 645 27.62 -16.22 -25.91
N THR A 646 28.10 -15.07 -26.33
CA THR A 646 29.06 -14.91 -27.42
C THR A 646 30.47 -15.36 -27.00
N GLN A 647 31.33 -15.69 -27.96
CA GLN A 647 32.72 -16.06 -27.66
C GLN A 647 33.47 -14.92 -26.97
N ALA A 648 33.22 -13.66 -27.36
CA ALA A 648 33.83 -12.50 -26.73
C ALA A 648 33.43 -12.34 -25.25
N GLU A 649 32.15 -12.55 -24.91
CA GLU A 649 31.67 -12.56 -23.53
C GLU A 649 32.32 -13.68 -22.71
N ARG A 650 32.51 -14.86 -23.31
CA ARG A 650 33.19 -15.99 -22.67
C ARG A 650 34.67 -15.71 -22.42
N ASP A 651 35.36 -15.17 -23.41
CA ASP A 651 36.80 -14.85 -23.33
C ASP A 651 37.08 -13.74 -22.33
N ALA A 652 36.18 -12.76 -22.19
CA ALA A 652 36.31 -11.68 -21.21
C ALA A 652 36.18 -12.17 -19.76
N GLY A 653 35.37 -13.20 -19.50
CA GLY A 653 35.15 -13.79 -18.17
C GLY A 653 34.51 -12.84 -17.13
N ALA A 654 34.11 -11.64 -17.53
CA ALA A 654 33.44 -10.64 -16.70
C ALA A 654 31.94 -10.96 -16.54
N VAL A 655 31.26 -10.27 -15.62
CA VAL A 655 29.81 -10.37 -15.51
C VAL A 655 29.13 -9.87 -16.77
N VAL A 656 28.08 -10.57 -17.20
CA VAL A 656 27.33 -10.29 -18.42
C VAL A 656 25.86 -10.04 -18.04
N GLY A 657 25.25 -9.04 -18.66
CA GLY A 657 23.84 -8.72 -18.48
C GLY A 657 22.95 -9.91 -18.84
N HIS A 658 21.84 -10.08 -18.11
CA HIS A 658 20.92 -11.18 -18.38
C HIS A 658 20.07 -10.95 -19.64
N ASP A 659 19.91 -9.69 -20.04
CA ASP A 659 19.18 -9.22 -21.23
C ASP A 659 17.80 -9.85 -21.39
N VAL A 660 17.10 -10.08 -20.27
CA VAL A 660 15.82 -10.80 -20.23
C VAL A 660 14.80 -10.14 -21.15
N PHE A 661 14.76 -8.81 -21.19
CA PHE A 661 13.81 -8.05 -22.01
C PHE A 661 13.96 -8.28 -23.52
N GLU A 662 15.12 -8.74 -24.00
CA GLU A 662 15.36 -9.07 -25.42
C GLU A 662 14.95 -10.51 -25.76
N ARG A 663 14.99 -11.41 -24.78
CA ARG A 663 14.78 -12.86 -24.94
C ARG A 663 13.54 -13.39 -24.24
N ALA A 664 12.67 -12.50 -23.77
CA ALA A 664 11.42 -12.83 -23.12
C ALA A 664 10.21 -12.36 -23.93
N ARG A 665 9.23 -13.25 -24.10
CA ARG A 665 7.89 -12.92 -24.60
C ARG A 665 6.91 -12.83 -23.45
N VAL A 666 6.02 -11.84 -23.51
CA VAL A 666 4.91 -11.73 -22.56
C VAL A 666 3.59 -11.64 -23.33
N ASP A 667 2.68 -12.56 -23.04
CA ASP A 667 1.29 -12.50 -23.49
C ASP A 667 0.39 -12.16 -22.30
N ILE A 668 -0.45 -11.13 -22.41
CA ILE A 668 -1.54 -10.87 -21.48
C ILE A 668 -2.79 -11.56 -22.00
N VAL A 669 -3.33 -12.50 -21.21
CA VAL A 669 -4.35 -13.45 -21.66
C VAL A 669 -5.60 -13.33 -20.79
N ARG A 670 -6.78 -13.39 -21.41
CA ARG A 670 -8.06 -13.50 -20.69
C ARG A 670 -8.23 -14.90 -20.13
N ILE A 671 -8.62 -15.00 -18.86
CA ILE A 671 -8.85 -16.28 -18.20
C ILE A 671 -10.19 -16.91 -18.59
#